data_AF-A0A1Q5N500-F1
#
_entry.id   AF-A0A1Q5N500-F1
#
_cell.length_a   1.000
_cell.length_b   1.000
_cell.length_c   1.000
_cell.angle_alpha   90.00
_cell.angle_beta   90.00
_cell.angle_gamma   90.00
#
_symmetry.space_group_name_H-M   'P 1'
#
loop_
_entity.id
_entity.type
_entity.pdbx_description
1 polymer ?
#
loop_
_entity_poly.entity_id
_entity_poly.type
_entity_poly.pdbx_seq_one_letter_code
_entity_poly.pdbx_strand_id
1 'polypeptide(L)'
;MKNRTVRQRFTGLSTVALAACLGVGMLAAPSRAAEVRPSAAATASAKAAAQKAADPAAPEPGGPAAQALTAPVQDAGHIADKALKPADRPPTTASKDALRRDYDAPDTSAPSHPAPSMKAKARAAAKSAGTGAAAACSVADFTSRTGSALVQQIKSSTTDCVNTLFNVKGNDGYLAFREAQMVSVADAMRDGSAAYPGDSSTGMPQLVLFLRAGYYVQYYDPDTVGSYGAPLRTAIQGALDGFFASAHAGDVTDANGETLAEAVTLIDSAEQNARYLYVVKRLLADYDSSYDSSWYMLNAVNNVYTVTFRGHQVPEFVSAVEADPSLLDSLAGFARDHLNLLGTDKSYLTSNAGRELARFLQEESLRPKARPLVTDLLGRTSMTGTTAPLWVGLAEMTDYYDAANCSTYGTCDLSARLKSAVLPVNYTCSDSIRILGQQMSSDDLATACTSLRNQDAYFHDVVRDKGPVANDRNSTIEVVVFDSSADYQTYAGAIYGIDTDNGGMYLEGDPAAAGNQPRFIAYEAEWVRPEFQIWNLNHEYTHYLDGRFDMAGDFEAGITTPTIWWVEGFAEYVSYSYRDVTYDDAITQAAAHTYTLRTLFDSTYENADQTRVYNWGYLAVRYMLQSHRADVDKLLGLYRAGDWDGARTLLTSTIGSSYDADWNSWLTSCAAGSCGTITNPPTDPGTDPGAECAAADSRELGQNCARGGQQATKGNYSYLYLYVPAGTARLTITTSGGTGDADLYYNAAGWATKDAYTTRATGSGNAHTLTVDHPAEGAHYISLYAVQDFGGVKVSAQY
;
A
#
# COMPACT_ATOMS: atom_id res chain seq x y z
N MET A 1 42.45 -27.42 -29.18
CA MET A 1 43.34 -28.49 -28.70
C MET A 1 42.51 -29.48 -27.90
N LYS A 2 42.62 -30.76 -28.27
CA LYS A 2 42.11 -32.02 -27.66
C LYS A 2 40.58 -32.12 -27.42
N ASN A 3 39.77 -32.67 -28.34
CA ASN A 3 39.57 -34.10 -28.74
C ASN A 3 38.98 -34.96 -27.60
N ARG A 4 37.93 -35.79 -27.76
CA ARG A 4 37.52 -36.72 -28.85
C ARG A 4 36.06 -37.21 -28.57
N THR A 5 35.10 -37.13 -29.51
CA THR A 5 34.52 -38.22 -30.36
C THR A 5 33.90 -39.41 -29.60
N VAL A 6 32.71 -39.96 -29.94
CA VAL A 6 32.39 -40.73 -31.17
C VAL A 6 30.85 -40.95 -31.35
N ARG A 7 30.40 -40.96 -32.62
CA ARG A 7 29.07 -41.35 -33.18
C ARG A 7 28.90 -42.87 -33.37
N GLN A 8 27.64 -43.34 -33.45
CA GLN A 8 27.02 -44.27 -34.46
C GLN A 8 25.95 -45.17 -33.79
N ARG A 9 24.65 -45.06 -34.11
CA ARG A 9 23.84 -45.67 -35.21
C ARG A 9 23.79 -47.21 -35.25
N PHE A 10 22.59 -47.81 -35.11
CA PHE A 10 22.00 -48.99 -35.81
C PHE A 10 20.52 -49.12 -35.31
N THR A 11 19.46 -48.75 -36.06
CA THR A 11 18.59 -49.49 -37.02
C THR A 11 17.97 -50.83 -36.58
N GLY A 12 16.64 -50.95 -36.77
CA GLY A 12 15.85 -52.20 -36.87
C GLY A 12 14.44 -52.06 -36.29
N LEU A 13 13.43 -51.51 -37.00
CA LEU A 13 12.47 -52.15 -37.95
C LEU A 13 11.55 -53.24 -37.36
N SER A 14 10.23 -52.98 -37.49
CA SER A 14 9.12 -53.91 -37.81
C SER A 14 8.55 -54.77 -36.66
N THR A 15 7.24 -55.03 -36.51
CA THR A 15 6.04 -54.81 -37.32
C THR A 15 4.78 -55.31 -36.58
N VAL A 16 3.60 -54.81 -36.97
CA VAL A 16 2.26 -55.49 -36.99
C VAL A 16 1.58 -55.67 -35.62
N ALA A 17 0.39 -55.16 -35.27
CA ALA A 17 -0.88 -54.79 -35.91
C ALA A 17 -2.04 -55.71 -35.46
N LEU A 18 -3.22 -55.08 -35.35
CA LEU A 18 -4.60 -55.59 -35.22
C LEU A 18 -5.00 -56.16 -33.83
N ALA A 19 -5.95 -55.51 -33.13
CA ALA A 19 -7.42 -55.54 -33.33
C ALA A 19 -8.03 -56.82 -32.73
N ALA A 20 -9.21 -56.87 -32.10
CA ALA A 20 -10.21 -55.89 -31.70
C ALA A 20 -11.21 -56.64 -30.79
N CYS A 21 -12.00 -55.86 -30.03
CA CYS A 21 -13.42 -56.08 -29.76
C CYS A 21 -13.95 -57.15 -28.77
N LEU A 22 -14.94 -56.64 -27.99
CA LEU A 22 -16.14 -57.28 -27.39
C LEU A 22 -15.90 -58.14 -26.13
N GLY A 23 -16.72 -58.08 -25.07
CA GLY A 23 -17.99 -57.42 -24.79
C GLY A 23 -18.26 -57.45 -23.28
N VAL A 24 -19.01 -56.48 -22.73
CA VAL A 24 -20.42 -56.62 -22.29
C VAL A 24 -20.67 -57.71 -21.24
N GLY A 25 -21.20 -57.28 -20.08
CA GLY A 25 -21.95 -58.14 -19.16
C GLY A 25 -21.57 -57.92 -17.69
N MET A 26 -22.07 -56.86 -17.04
CA MET A 26 -23.29 -56.87 -16.21
C MET A 26 -23.28 -57.77 -14.96
N LEU A 27 -23.46 -57.06 -13.84
CA LEU A 27 -24.33 -57.36 -12.68
C LEU A 27 -23.82 -58.19 -11.50
N ALA A 28 -23.95 -57.50 -10.35
CA ALA A 28 -24.47 -57.95 -9.06
C ALA A 28 -23.46 -58.48 -8.01
N ALA A 29 -23.46 -57.73 -6.91
CA ALA A 29 -22.94 -57.97 -5.56
C ALA A 29 -23.61 -59.22 -4.88
N PRO A 30 -23.45 -59.53 -3.57
CA PRO A 30 -22.74 -58.82 -2.49
C PRO A 30 -22.01 -59.70 -1.43
N SER A 31 -21.27 -59.00 -0.54
CA SER A 31 -21.13 -59.23 0.92
C SER A 31 -20.59 -60.56 1.50
N ARG A 32 -19.50 -60.45 2.28
CA ARG A 32 -19.39 -60.70 3.75
C ARG A 32 -17.91 -60.84 4.14
N ALA A 33 -17.38 -59.91 4.93
CA ALA A 33 -17.14 -60.01 6.38
C ALA A 33 -16.04 -61.03 6.77
N ALA A 34 -14.93 -60.52 7.31
CA ALA A 34 -13.99 -61.27 8.13
C ALA A 34 -13.24 -60.33 9.09
N GLU A 35 -12.87 -60.93 10.21
CA GLU A 35 -12.68 -60.40 11.55
C GLU A 35 -11.36 -59.70 11.88
N VAL A 36 -11.39 -59.18 13.09
CA VAL A 36 -10.48 -58.33 13.84
C VAL A 36 -9.38 -59.12 14.57
N ARG A 37 -8.11 -58.70 14.36
CA ARG A 37 -6.94 -58.62 15.30
C ARG A 37 -6.19 -59.91 15.73
N PRO A 38 -4.92 -59.85 16.24
CA PRO A 38 -4.24 -58.69 16.86
C PRO A 38 -2.76 -58.39 16.51
N SER A 39 -2.38 -57.21 17.00
CA SER A 39 -1.11 -56.50 17.14
C SER A 39 0.16 -57.31 17.49
N ALA A 40 1.29 -56.91 16.89
CA ALA A 40 2.58 -56.81 17.58
C ALA A 40 3.26 -55.48 17.21
N ALA A 41 3.63 -54.73 18.24
CA ALA A 41 4.20 -53.40 18.19
C ALA A 41 5.68 -53.42 17.76
N ALA A 42 6.07 -52.42 16.97
CA ALA A 42 7.45 -51.97 16.87
C ALA A 42 7.46 -50.44 16.95
N THR A 43 7.99 -49.96 18.07
CA THR A 43 8.28 -48.57 18.39
C THR A 43 9.26 -47.96 17.37
N ALA A 44 8.82 -46.93 16.66
CA ALA A 44 9.69 -45.99 15.99
C ALA A 44 9.20 -44.57 16.29
N SER A 45 10.12 -43.77 16.81
CA SER A 45 9.92 -42.49 17.47
C SER A 45 9.22 -41.45 16.60
N ALA A 46 8.14 -40.89 17.13
CA ALA A 46 7.55 -39.64 16.67
C ALA A 46 8.52 -38.48 16.98
N LYS A 47 9.22 -38.00 15.95
CA LYS A 47 9.90 -36.69 15.91
C LYS A 47 10.17 -36.34 14.43
N ALA A 48 9.14 -35.88 13.73
CA ALA A 48 9.22 -35.10 12.48
C ALA A 48 7.79 -34.79 11.98
N ALA A 49 7.07 -33.96 12.71
CA ALA A 49 5.83 -33.32 12.25
C ALA A 49 5.58 -32.08 13.11
N ALA A 50 6.46 -31.11 12.98
CA ALA A 50 6.26 -29.75 13.45
C ALA A 50 7.06 -28.86 12.52
N GLN A 51 6.47 -27.72 12.14
CA GLN A 51 7.05 -26.67 11.30
C GLN A 51 7.12 -27.01 9.81
N LYS A 52 5.94 -26.94 9.17
CA LYS A 52 5.84 -26.03 8.02
C LYS A 52 5.01 -24.86 8.52
N ALA A 53 5.69 -23.77 8.88
CA ALA A 53 5.02 -22.49 9.05
C ALA A 53 4.30 -22.20 7.73
N ALA A 54 3.06 -21.73 7.81
CA ALA A 54 2.42 -21.12 6.66
C ALA A 54 3.30 -19.92 6.29
N ASP A 55 3.99 -20.01 5.15
CA ASP A 55 4.66 -18.87 4.54
C ASP A 55 3.60 -17.79 4.30
N PRO A 56 3.86 -16.50 4.59
CA PRO A 56 3.03 -15.44 4.08
C PRO A 56 3.22 -15.43 2.56
N ALA A 57 2.19 -15.85 1.83
CA ALA A 57 2.17 -15.61 0.41
C ALA A 57 1.95 -14.09 0.24
N ALA A 58 2.98 -13.38 -0.25
CA ALA A 58 2.74 -12.19 -1.06
C ALA A 58 1.55 -12.48 -1.98
N PRO A 59 0.59 -11.55 -2.19
CA PRO A 59 -0.63 -11.84 -2.95
C PRO A 59 -0.23 -12.59 -4.21
N GLU A 60 -0.56 -13.89 -4.26
CA GLU A 60 -0.18 -14.70 -5.41
C GLU A 60 -0.77 -13.97 -6.63
N PRO A 61 0.04 -13.72 -7.66
CA PRO A 61 -0.42 -12.98 -8.82
C PRO A 61 -1.52 -13.80 -9.50
N GLY A 62 -2.77 -13.46 -9.16
CA GLY A 62 -3.93 -14.14 -9.66
C GLY A 62 -4.78 -14.93 -8.67
N GLY A 63 -5.19 -14.33 -7.54
CA GLY A 63 -6.46 -14.68 -6.90
C GLY A 63 -7.66 -13.94 -7.52
N PRO A 64 -8.91 -14.38 -7.27
CA PRO A 64 -10.09 -13.60 -7.64
C PRO A 64 -10.10 -12.23 -6.92
N ALA A 65 -10.77 -11.23 -7.50
CA ALA A 65 -10.76 -9.87 -6.94
C ALA A 65 -11.43 -9.80 -5.54
N ALA A 66 -10.63 -9.36 -4.55
CA ALA A 66 -10.91 -9.37 -3.11
C ALA A 66 -11.97 -8.41 -2.59
N GLN A 67 -12.40 -7.43 -3.37
CA GLN A 67 -13.15 -6.31 -2.83
C GLN A 67 -14.24 -5.85 -3.81
N ALA A 68 -15.34 -5.35 -3.24
CA ALA A 68 -16.30 -4.54 -3.95
C ALA A 68 -15.60 -3.33 -4.57
N LEU A 69 -16.14 -2.82 -5.68
CA LEU A 69 -15.65 -1.59 -6.29
C LEU A 69 -15.66 -0.38 -5.34
N THR A 70 -16.44 -0.45 -4.26
CA THR A 70 -16.58 0.61 -3.25
C THR A 70 -15.85 0.33 -1.95
N ALA A 71 -15.06 -0.73 -1.87
CA ALA A 71 -14.28 -0.96 -0.67
C ALA A 71 -13.37 0.25 -0.42
N PRO A 72 -13.15 0.66 0.85
CA PRO A 72 -12.04 1.52 1.18
C PRO A 72 -10.79 0.88 0.58
N VAL A 73 -10.08 1.63 -0.25
CA VAL A 73 -8.93 1.12 -0.99
C VAL A 73 -8.00 0.44 0.02
N GLN A 74 -7.70 -0.85 -0.07
CA GLN A 74 -6.69 -1.45 0.82
C GLN A 74 -5.30 -0.96 0.41
N ASP A 75 -4.30 -1.08 1.29
CA ASP A 75 -2.95 -0.66 0.93
C ASP A 75 -2.40 -1.59 -0.18
N ALA A 76 -2.41 -1.10 -1.42
CA ALA A 76 -1.66 -1.70 -2.51
C ALA A 76 -0.20 -1.43 -2.18
N GLY A 77 0.52 -2.47 -1.75
CA GLY A 77 1.86 -2.37 -1.17
C GLY A 77 2.72 -1.33 -1.88
N HIS A 78 2.93 -0.19 -1.21
CA HIS A 78 3.76 0.91 -1.68
C HIS A 78 5.24 0.66 -1.35
N ILE A 79 5.55 -0.52 -0.80
CA ILE A 79 6.88 -1.08 -0.68
C ILE A 79 6.90 -2.40 -1.43
N ALA A 80 7.93 -2.62 -2.26
CA ALA A 80 8.17 -3.89 -2.93
C ALA A 80 9.66 -4.25 -2.95
N ASP A 81 9.96 -5.54 -2.74
CA ASP A 81 11.31 -6.10 -2.88
C ASP A 81 11.67 -6.34 -4.36
N LYS A 82 10.68 -6.68 -5.18
CA LYS A 82 10.87 -7.11 -6.58
C LYS A 82 9.92 -6.42 -7.54
N ALA A 83 10.42 -6.19 -8.74
CA ALA A 83 9.61 -5.80 -9.88
C ALA A 83 8.65 -6.95 -10.26
N LEU A 84 7.38 -6.62 -10.45
CA LEU A 84 6.35 -7.47 -11.03
C LEU A 84 6.62 -7.72 -12.52
N LYS A 85 6.21 -8.90 -13.00
CA LYS A 85 6.22 -9.19 -14.43
C LYS A 85 4.95 -8.64 -15.09
N PRO A 86 4.98 -8.32 -16.39
CA PRO A 86 3.78 -7.97 -17.15
C PRO A 86 2.62 -8.98 -17.07
N ALA A 87 2.94 -10.27 -16.87
CA ALA A 87 1.95 -11.33 -16.64
C ALA A 87 1.18 -11.17 -15.32
N ASP A 88 1.82 -10.57 -14.32
CA ASP A 88 1.32 -10.46 -12.95
C ASP A 88 0.61 -9.12 -12.70
N ARG A 89 0.74 -8.16 -13.63
CA ARG A 89 0.10 -6.84 -13.54
C ARG A 89 -1.31 -6.86 -14.11
N PRO A 90 -2.36 -6.63 -13.28
CA PRO A 90 -3.75 -6.60 -13.73
C PRO A 90 -4.04 -5.41 -14.65
N PRO A 91 -5.21 -5.36 -15.31
CA PRO A 91 -5.68 -4.18 -16.02
C PRO A 91 -5.83 -2.97 -15.09
N THR A 92 -5.63 -1.76 -15.62
CA THR A 92 -5.77 -0.52 -14.84
C THR A 92 -7.20 -0.36 -14.34
N THR A 93 -7.36 0.01 -13.08
CA THR A 93 -8.67 0.23 -12.45
C THR A 93 -9.29 1.55 -12.89
N ALA A 94 -10.62 1.66 -12.80
CA ALA A 94 -11.34 2.91 -13.06
C ALA A 94 -11.20 3.90 -11.89
N SER A 95 -10.96 3.38 -10.68
CA SER A 95 -10.75 4.22 -9.50
C SER A 95 -9.40 4.94 -9.59
N LYS A 96 -9.34 6.14 -9.02
CA LYS A 96 -8.11 6.92 -8.84
C LYS A 96 -7.81 7.16 -7.36
N ASP A 97 -8.59 6.54 -6.48
CA ASP A 97 -8.54 6.77 -5.04
C ASP A 97 -7.19 6.33 -4.46
N ALA A 98 -6.62 5.23 -4.97
CA ALA A 98 -5.31 4.75 -4.53
C ALA A 98 -4.16 5.69 -4.90
N LEU A 99 -4.26 6.38 -6.05
CA LEU A 99 -3.27 7.35 -6.51
C LEU A 99 -3.25 8.58 -5.61
N ARG A 100 -4.43 9.10 -5.31
CA ARG A 100 -4.55 10.32 -4.48
C ARG A 100 -4.53 10.02 -3.00
N ARG A 101 -4.11 8.82 -2.61
CA ARG A 101 -4.03 8.45 -1.21
C ARG A 101 -2.95 9.28 -0.55
N ASP A 102 -3.38 10.07 0.42
CA ASP A 102 -2.49 10.73 1.35
C ASP A 102 -2.19 9.74 2.48
N TYR A 103 -0.96 9.24 2.55
CA TYR A 103 -0.59 8.39 3.69
C TYR A 103 -0.69 9.20 4.99
N ASP A 104 -0.55 10.52 4.91
CA ASP A 104 -0.76 11.40 6.04
C ASP A 104 -2.24 11.48 6.49
N ALA A 105 -3.24 11.08 5.69
CA ALA A 105 -4.66 11.23 6.04
C ALA A 105 -5.53 10.00 5.67
N PRO A 106 -5.27 8.82 6.26
CA PRO A 106 -5.90 7.55 5.88
C PRO A 106 -7.41 7.49 6.18
N ASP A 107 -7.93 8.31 7.10
CA ASP A 107 -9.37 8.39 7.44
C ASP A 107 -10.19 9.10 6.34
N THR A 108 -9.53 9.74 5.37
CA THR A 108 -10.19 10.32 4.18
C THR A 108 -10.50 9.30 3.08
N SER A 109 -10.20 8.01 3.30
CA SER A 109 -10.34 6.90 2.36
C SER A 109 -11.78 6.46 2.04
N ALA A 110 -12.78 7.30 2.31
CA ALA A 110 -14.14 7.05 1.84
C ALA A 110 -14.12 6.93 0.31
N PRO A 111 -14.74 5.88 -0.27
CA PRO A 111 -14.72 5.68 -1.71
C PRO A 111 -15.29 6.90 -2.42
N SER A 112 -14.58 7.42 -3.42
CA SER A 112 -15.04 8.61 -4.18
C SER A 112 -16.37 8.37 -4.89
N HIS A 113 -16.70 7.10 -5.13
CA HIS A 113 -17.94 6.64 -5.74
C HIS A 113 -18.70 5.67 -4.82
N PRO A 114 -19.55 6.18 -3.89
CA PRO A 114 -20.34 5.31 -3.03
C PRO A 114 -21.44 4.58 -3.82
N ALA A 115 -21.68 3.31 -3.46
CA ALA A 115 -22.65 2.45 -4.14
C ALA A 115 -24.08 3.01 -4.16
N PRO A 116 -24.80 2.93 -5.29
CA PRO A 116 -26.21 3.29 -5.40
C PRO A 116 -27.07 2.63 -4.32
N SER A 117 -26.81 1.36 -4.00
CA SER A 117 -27.51 0.63 -2.96
C SER A 117 -27.29 1.22 -1.55
N MET A 118 -26.08 1.74 -1.29
CA MET A 118 -25.77 2.44 -0.04
C MET A 118 -26.43 3.81 0.03
N LYS A 119 -26.37 4.58 -1.06
CA LYS A 119 -27.09 5.87 -1.17
C LYS A 119 -28.59 5.68 -0.95
N ALA A 120 -29.16 4.62 -1.53
CA ALA A 120 -30.57 4.28 -1.35
C ALA A 120 -30.90 3.95 0.12
N LYS A 121 -30.07 3.14 0.79
CA LYS A 121 -30.24 2.81 2.22
C LYS A 121 -30.06 4.02 3.13
N ALA A 122 -29.06 4.87 2.89
CA ALA A 122 -28.87 6.12 3.63
C ALA A 122 -30.09 7.04 3.49
N ARG A 123 -30.63 7.19 2.27
CA ARG A 123 -31.87 7.94 2.01
C ARG A 123 -33.09 7.33 2.71
N ALA A 124 -33.19 5.99 2.75
CA ALA A 124 -34.28 5.31 3.46
C ALA A 124 -34.18 5.54 4.98
N ALA A 125 -32.99 5.43 5.56
CA ALA A 125 -32.74 5.69 6.98
C ALA A 125 -33.00 7.15 7.36
N ALA A 126 -32.61 8.11 6.52
CA ALA A 126 -32.91 9.53 6.72
C ALA A 126 -34.42 9.84 6.68
N LYS A 127 -35.20 9.10 5.88
CA LYS A 127 -36.66 9.24 5.80
C LYS A 127 -37.40 8.63 7.00
N SER A 128 -36.78 7.72 7.76
CA SER A 128 -37.41 6.99 8.86
C SER A 128 -37.14 7.57 10.25
N ALA A 129 -36.69 8.83 10.36
CA ALA A 129 -36.29 9.55 11.59
C ALA A 129 -36.72 8.87 12.92
N GLY A 130 -35.80 8.09 13.50
CA GLY A 130 -36.04 7.30 14.70
C GLY A 130 -34.85 6.41 15.06
N THR A 131 -33.86 7.00 15.74
CA THR A 131 -32.84 6.39 16.62
C THR A 131 -32.24 5.04 16.22
N GLY A 132 -31.02 5.10 15.72
CA GLY A 132 -30.07 3.99 15.74
C GLY A 132 -28.90 4.27 14.79
N ALA A 133 -27.67 4.31 15.30
CA ALA A 133 -26.51 4.08 14.44
C ALA A 133 -26.76 2.76 13.68
N ALA A 134 -26.47 2.71 12.38
CA ALA A 134 -26.54 1.45 11.64
C ALA A 134 -25.72 0.41 12.44
N ALA A 135 -26.34 -0.69 12.84
CA ALA A 135 -25.65 -1.72 13.61
C ALA A 135 -24.40 -2.15 12.81
N ALA A 136 -23.26 -2.22 13.49
CA ALA A 136 -22.02 -2.70 12.89
C ALA A 136 -22.25 -4.05 12.21
N CYS A 137 -21.66 -4.24 11.04
CA CYS A 137 -21.80 -5.49 10.30
C CYS A 137 -21.20 -6.65 11.11
N SER A 138 -22.04 -7.54 11.60
CA SER A 138 -21.61 -8.69 12.40
C SER A 138 -21.37 -9.89 11.51
N VAL A 139 -20.15 -10.43 11.49
CA VAL A 139 -19.83 -11.69 10.79
C VAL A 139 -20.72 -12.83 11.28
N ALA A 140 -21.03 -12.85 12.58
CA ALA A 140 -21.91 -13.83 13.19
C ALA A 140 -23.30 -13.87 12.54
N ASP A 141 -23.76 -12.75 11.95
CA ASP A 141 -25.06 -12.73 11.30
C ASP A 141 -25.11 -13.60 10.04
N PHE A 142 -23.98 -13.78 9.38
CA PHE A 142 -23.84 -14.62 8.19
C PHE A 142 -23.45 -16.04 8.56
N THR A 143 -22.60 -16.23 9.57
CA THR A 143 -22.12 -17.57 9.96
C THR A 143 -23.14 -18.39 10.75
N SER A 144 -24.10 -17.74 11.42
CA SER A 144 -25.12 -18.43 12.22
C SER A 144 -26.39 -18.81 11.45
N ARG A 145 -26.53 -18.38 10.19
CA ARG A 145 -27.74 -18.57 9.36
C ARG A 145 -27.45 -19.46 8.16
N THR A 146 -28.48 -20.15 7.67
CA THR A 146 -28.37 -21.03 6.49
C THR A 146 -29.59 -20.89 5.59
N GLY A 147 -29.47 -21.32 4.32
CA GLY A 147 -30.59 -21.37 3.38
C GLY A 147 -31.31 -20.02 3.22
N SER A 148 -32.64 -20.02 3.29
CA SER A 148 -33.45 -18.81 3.10
C SER A 148 -33.20 -17.72 4.16
N ALA A 149 -32.85 -18.09 5.40
CA ALA A 149 -32.55 -17.13 6.45
C ALA A 149 -31.24 -16.37 6.16
N LEU A 150 -30.23 -17.07 5.61
CA LEU A 150 -29.00 -16.44 5.15
C LEU A 150 -29.27 -15.49 3.97
N VAL A 151 -30.05 -15.94 2.98
CA VAL A 151 -30.43 -15.12 1.82
C VAL A 151 -31.14 -13.84 2.24
N GLN A 152 -32.07 -13.91 3.20
CA GLN A 152 -32.76 -12.74 3.73
C GLN A 152 -31.81 -11.80 4.45
N GLN A 153 -30.88 -12.33 5.25
CA GLN A 153 -29.86 -11.53 5.92
C GLN A 153 -29.02 -10.76 4.89
N ILE A 154 -28.49 -11.45 3.87
CA ILE A 154 -27.68 -10.85 2.80
C ILE A 154 -28.43 -9.71 2.11
N LYS A 155 -29.67 -9.94 1.67
CA LYS A 155 -30.50 -8.91 1.00
C LYS A 155 -30.76 -7.70 1.90
N SER A 156 -30.85 -7.90 3.21
CA SER A 156 -31.08 -6.82 4.18
C SER A 156 -29.83 -6.01 4.52
N SER A 157 -28.63 -6.53 4.28
CA SER A 157 -27.32 -5.90 4.58
C SER A 157 -26.92 -4.84 3.55
N THR A 158 -26.16 -3.81 3.94
CA THR A 158 -25.50 -2.90 2.97
C THR A 158 -24.43 -3.66 2.19
N THR A 159 -24.05 -3.18 1.01
CA THR A 159 -22.92 -3.76 0.26
C THR A 159 -21.61 -3.60 1.01
N ASP A 160 -21.37 -2.48 1.72
CA ASP A 160 -20.22 -2.36 2.63
C ASP A 160 -20.19 -3.42 3.73
N CYS A 161 -21.35 -3.77 4.30
CA CYS A 161 -21.42 -4.86 5.27
C CYS A 161 -21.08 -6.21 4.61
N VAL A 162 -21.63 -6.51 3.44
CA VAL A 162 -21.27 -7.76 2.74
C VAL A 162 -19.78 -7.75 2.34
N ASN A 163 -19.22 -6.59 2.01
CA ASN A 163 -17.82 -6.44 1.61
C ASN A 163 -16.83 -6.78 2.75
N THR A 164 -17.21 -6.58 4.01
CA THR A 164 -16.33 -6.97 5.14
C THR A 164 -16.09 -8.48 5.20
N LEU A 165 -16.96 -9.28 4.56
CA LEU A 165 -16.87 -10.73 4.57
C LEU A 165 -15.73 -11.27 3.69
N PHE A 166 -15.11 -10.47 2.82
CA PHE A 166 -13.92 -10.92 2.09
C PHE A 166 -12.72 -11.16 3.01
N ASN A 167 -12.73 -10.57 4.21
CA ASN A 167 -11.64 -10.68 5.19
C ASN A 167 -11.84 -11.78 6.23
N VAL A 168 -12.96 -12.54 6.20
CA VAL A 168 -13.15 -13.63 7.17
C VAL A 168 -12.19 -14.79 6.87
N LYS A 169 -11.74 -15.46 7.93
CA LYS A 169 -10.77 -16.57 7.86
C LYS A 169 -11.22 -17.73 8.72
N GLY A 170 -10.64 -18.90 8.49
CA GLY A 170 -10.84 -20.06 9.35
C GLY A 170 -12.30 -20.48 9.46
N ASN A 171 -12.76 -20.80 10.68
CA ASN A 171 -14.08 -21.37 10.90
C ASN A 171 -15.24 -20.43 10.50
N ASP A 172 -15.05 -19.12 10.58
CA ASP A 172 -16.06 -18.16 10.10
C ASP A 172 -16.18 -18.20 8.57
N GLY A 173 -15.05 -18.33 7.86
CA GLY A 173 -15.03 -18.58 6.42
C GLY A 173 -15.78 -19.87 6.05
N TYR A 174 -15.53 -20.96 6.78
CA TYR A 174 -16.27 -22.22 6.59
C TYR A 174 -17.78 -22.06 6.79
N LEU A 175 -18.20 -21.44 7.89
CA LEU A 175 -19.62 -21.32 8.23
C LEU A 175 -20.39 -20.42 7.25
N ALA A 176 -19.78 -19.31 6.81
CA ALA A 176 -20.36 -18.40 5.84
C ALA A 176 -20.37 -18.98 4.42
N PHE A 177 -19.30 -19.65 3.99
CA PHE A 177 -19.03 -19.89 2.57
C PHE A 177 -18.87 -21.34 2.14
N ARG A 178 -19.10 -22.34 3.00
CA ARG A 178 -19.17 -23.74 2.55
C ARG A 178 -20.18 -23.92 1.40
N GLU A 179 -19.93 -24.88 0.52
CA GLU A 179 -20.65 -25.06 -0.77
C GLU A 179 -22.18 -24.93 -0.66
N ALA A 180 -22.80 -25.53 0.37
CA ALA A 180 -24.25 -25.48 0.56
C ALA A 180 -24.82 -24.05 0.72
N GLN A 181 -24.08 -23.14 1.34
CA GLN A 181 -24.49 -21.73 1.45
C GLN A 181 -24.38 -21.03 0.12
N MET A 182 -23.26 -21.23 -0.57
CA MET A 182 -23.01 -20.66 -1.89
C MET A 182 -24.07 -21.10 -2.90
N VAL A 183 -24.44 -22.38 -2.89
CA VAL A 183 -25.55 -22.91 -3.71
C VAL A 183 -26.87 -22.21 -3.38
N SER A 184 -27.20 -22.07 -2.10
CA SER A 184 -28.44 -21.40 -1.67
C SER A 184 -28.51 -19.95 -2.14
N VAL A 185 -27.39 -19.23 -2.11
CA VAL A 185 -27.31 -17.83 -2.55
C VAL A 185 -27.34 -17.73 -4.08
N ALA A 186 -26.66 -18.62 -4.80
CA ALA A 186 -26.70 -18.68 -6.26
C ALA A 186 -28.12 -19.02 -6.78
N ASP A 187 -28.81 -19.97 -6.15
CA ASP A 187 -30.22 -20.26 -6.46
C ASP A 187 -31.12 -19.04 -6.21
N ALA A 188 -30.89 -18.30 -5.12
CA ALA A 188 -31.64 -17.07 -4.84
C ALA A 188 -31.37 -15.94 -5.86
N MET A 189 -30.14 -15.83 -6.38
CA MET A 189 -29.79 -14.92 -7.47
C MET A 189 -30.52 -15.33 -8.76
N ARG A 190 -30.48 -16.62 -9.13
CA ARG A 190 -31.21 -17.15 -10.29
C ARG A 190 -32.69 -16.82 -10.21
N ASP A 191 -33.33 -17.18 -9.10
CA ASP A 191 -34.79 -17.05 -8.93
C ASP A 191 -35.23 -15.57 -8.93
N GLY A 192 -34.38 -14.66 -8.47
CA GLY A 192 -34.64 -13.22 -8.50
C GLY A 192 -34.41 -12.54 -9.86
N SER A 193 -33.64 -13.18 -10.76
CA SER A 193 -33.13 -12.51 -11.97
C SER A 193 -34.22 -12.14 -12.98
N ALA A 194 -35.25 -12.96 -13.13
CA ALA A 194 -36.36 -12.69 -14.05
C ALA A 194 -37.18 -11.45 -13.65
N ALA A 195 -37.19 -11.10 -12.37
CA ALA A 195 -37.89 -9.93 -11.82
C ALA A 195 -36.92 -8.82 -11.37
N TYR A 196 -35.65 -8.90 -11.76
CA TYR A 196 -34.64 -7.89 -11.43
C TYR A 196 -35.03 -6.54 -12.06
N PRO A 197 -35.19 -5.47 -11.25
CA PRO A 197 -35.74 -4.20 -11.72
C PRO A 197 -34.69 -3.22 -12.26
N GLY A 198 -33.42 -3.62 -12.37
CA GLY A 198 -32.33 -2.71 -12.75
C GLY A 198 -31.78 -1.88 -11.57
N ASP A 199 -32.09 -2.25 -10.32
CA ASP A 199 -31.59 -1.59 -9.12
C ASP A 199 -31.45 -2.54 -7.92
N SER A 200 -30.99 -2.01 -6.78
CA SER A 200 -30.73 -2.78 -5.57
C SER A 200 -31.96 -3.12 -4.71
N SER A 201 -33.19 -2.77 -5.13
CA SER A 201 -34.39 -2.91 -4.29
C SER A 201 -34.74 -4.35 -3.92
N THR A 202 -34.25 -5.33 -4.70
CA THR A 202 -34.44 -6.76 -4.46
C THR A 202 -33.29 -7.43 -3.70
N GLY A 203 -32.23 -6.67 -3.40
CA GLY A 203 -31.00 -7.16 -2.79
C GLY A 203 -30.04 -7.88 -3.76
N MET A 204 -30.23 -7.70 -5.07
CA MET A 204 -29.40 -8.35 -6.09
C MET A 204 -27.89 -8.06 -5.96
N PRO A 205 -27.42 -6.80 -5.83
CA PRO A 205 -25.97 -6.55 -5.71
C PRO A 205 -25.37 -7.20 -4.46
N GLN A 206 -26.12 -7.29 -3.35
CA GLN A 206 -25.67 -7.99 -2.14
C GLN A 206 -25.48 -9.49 -2.36
N LEU A 207 -26.38 -10.14 -3.12
CA LEU A 207 -26.24 -11.56 -3.43
C LEU A 207 -25.01 -11.82 -4.30
N VAL A 208 -24.81 -11.01 -5.35
CA VAL A 208 -23.66 -11.11 -6.25
C VAL A 208 -22.36 -10.91 -5.48
N LEU A 209 -22.31 -9.86 -4.63
CA LEU A 209 -21.13 -9.55 -3.83
C LEU A 209 -20.83 -10.65 -2.79
N PHE A 210 -21.84 -11.26 -2.17
CA PHE A 210 -21.65 -12.38 -1.26
C PHE A 210 -21.06 -13.60 -1.98
N LEU A 211 -21.50 -13.89 -3.20
CA LEU A 211 -20.95 -14.98 -4.00
C LEU A 211 -19.48 -14.71 -4.35
N ARG A 212 -19.13 -13.47 -4.71
CA ARG A 212 -17.72 -13.08 -4.90
C ARG A 212 -16.89 -13.30 -3.64
N ALA A 213 -17.40 -12.86 -2.48
CA ALA A 213 -16.72 -13.03 -1.19
C ALA A 213 -16.44 -14.50 -0.87
N GLY A 214 -17.39 -15.40 -1.14
CA GLY A 214 -17.19 -16.81 -0.90
C GLY A 214 -16.15 -17.45 -1.81
N TYR A 215 -16.14 -17.13 -3.10
CA TYR A 215 -15.08 -17.58 -4.01
C TYR A 215 -13.71 -17.03 -3.61
N TYR A 216 -13.64 -15.77 -3.18
CA TYR A 216 -12.40 -15.18 -2.69
C TYR A 216 -11.86 -15.89 -1.45
N VAL A 217 -12.68 -16.01 -0.39
CA VAL A 217 -12.24 -16.63 0.86
C VAL A 217 -11.90 -18.10 0.64
N GLN A 218 -12.64 -18.81 -0.21
CA GLN A 218 -12.35 -20.21 -0.54
C GLN A 218 -11.04 -20.36 -1.32
N TYR A 219 -10.70 -19.43 -2.21
CA TYR A 219 -9.42 -19.46 -2.94
C TYR A 219 -8.22 -19.37 -1.99
N TYR A 220 -8.29 -18.49 -0.99
CA TYR A 220 -7.18 -18.25 -0.04
C TYR A 220 -7.19 -19.17 1.21
N ASP A 221 -8.31 -19.83 1.53
CA ASP A 221 -8.42 -20.78 2.65
C ASP A 221 -9.22 -22.04 2.25
N PRO A 222 -8.80 -22.77 1.19
CA PRO A 222 -9.56 -23.89 0.64
C PRO A 222 -9.65 -25.07 1.61
N ASP A 223 -8.63 -25.27 2.45
CA ASP A 223 -8.56 -26.36 3.42
C ASP A 223 -9.60 -26.21 4.53
N THR A 224 -9.90 -24.96 4.94
CA THR A 224 -10.92 -24.70 5.97
C THR A 224 -12.32 -24.57 5.37
N VAL A 225 -12.47 -23.80 4.28
CA VAL A 225 -13.79 -23.58 3.66
C VAL A 225 -14.34 -24.84 3.01
N GLY A 226 -13.46 -25.67 2.46
CA GLY A 226 -13.79 -26.85 1.67
C GLY A 226 -13.85 -26.55 0.18
N SER A 227 -14.01 -27.61 -0.62
CA SER A 227 -14.04 -27.51 -2.08
C SER A 227 -15.41 -27.13 -2.63
N TYR A 228 -15.41 -26.46 -3.77
CA TYR A 228 -16.59 -26.20 -4.58
C TYR A 228 -16.66 -27.18 -5.75
N GLY A 229 -17.79 -27.85 -5.90
CA GLY A 229 -18.00 -28.92 -6.86
C GLY A 229 -19.03 -28.58 -7.93
N ALA A 230 -19.48 -29.64 -8.61
CA ALA A 230 -20.51 -29.56 -9.65
C ALA A 230 -21.84 -28.92 -9.19
N PRO A 231 -22.32 -29.11 -7.94
CA PRO A 231 -23.53 -28.43 -7.46
C PRO A 231 -23.40 -26.90 -7.54
N LEU A 232 -22.35 -26.32 -6.95
CA LEU A 232 -22.17 -24.87 -7.01
C LEU A 232 -21.91 -24.38 -8.42
N ARG A 233 -21.10 -25.10 -9.22
CA ARG A 233 -20.89 -24.74 -10.63
C ARG A 233 -22.20 -24.69 -11.42
N THR A 234 -23.12 -25.60 -11.17
CA THR A 234 -24.43 -25.58 -11.85
C THR A 234 -25.30 -24.42 -11.37
N ALA A 235 -25.31 -24.18 -10.05
CA ALA A 235 -26.08 -23.09 -9.45
C ALA A 235 -25.58 -21.71 -9.93
N ILE A 236 -24.27 -21.49 -9.96
CA ILE A 236 -23.68 -20.22 -10.40
C ILE A 236 -23.89 -19.98 -11.89
N GLN A 237 -23.85 -21.04 -12.72
CA GLN A 237 -24.19 -20.94 -14.13
C GLN A 237 -25.66 -20.53 -14.31
N GLY A 238 -26.59 -21.17 -13.59
CA GLY A 238 -28.00 -20.77 -13.62
C GLY A 238 -28.22 -19.33 -13.14
N ALA A 239 -27.48 -18.88 -12.13
CA ALA A 239 -27.55 -17.53 -11.59
C ALA A 239 -27.09 -16.48 -12.61
N LEU A 240 -25.91 -16.65 -13.20
CA LEU A 240 -25.35 -15.74 -14.20
C LEU A 240 -26.15 -15.78 -15.51
N ASP A 241 -26.57 -16.96 -15.99
CA ASP A 241 -27.46 -17.09 -17.14
C ASP A 241 -28.77 -16.32 -16.92
N GLY A 242 -29.38 -16.47 -15.74
CA GLY A 242 -30.61 -15.77 -15.37
C GLY A 242 -30.42 -14.25 -15.33
N PHE A 243 -29.33 -13.78 -14.70
CA PHE A 243 -29.03 -12.36 -14.58
C PHE A 243 -28.79 -11.72 -15.95
N PHE A 244 -27.89 -12.27 -16.76
CA PHE A 244 -27.56 -11.67 -18.07
C PHE A 244 -28.69 -11.75 -19.10
N ALA A 245 -29.67 -12.64 -18.89
CA ALA A 245 -30.90 -12.72 -19.68
C ALA A 245 -32.03 -11.80 -19.19
N SER A 246 -31.86 -11.13 -18.05
CA SER A 246 -32.85 -10.20 -17.50
C SER A 246 -33.05 -8.99 -18.41
N ALA A 247 -34.29 -8.53 -18.54
CA ALA A 247 -34.63 -7.37 -19.38
C ALA A 247 -33.94 -6.07 -18.92
N HIS A 248 -33.57 -5.98 -17.65
CA HIS A 248 -32.97 -4.80 -17.03
C HIS A 248 -31.46 -4.92 -16.80
N ALA A 249 -30.84 -6.08 -17.11
CA ALA A 249 -29.39 -6.25 -16.93
C ALA A 249 -28.55 -5.36 -17.85
N GLY A 250 -29.14 -4.89 -18.96
CA GLY A 250 -28.52 -3.95 -19.91
C GLY A 250 -28.90 -2.48 -19.70
N ASP A 251 -29.68 -2.14 -18.67
CA ASP A 251 -30.09 -0.75 -18.45
C ASP A 251 -28.85 0.13 -18.17
N VAL A 252 -28.68 1.20 -18.95
CA VAL A 252 -27.56 2.14 -18.77
C VAL A 252 -27.89 3.13 -17.66
N THR A 253 -27.79 2.66 -16.43
CA THR A 253 -28.01 3.48 -15.22
C THR A 253 -26.96 3.14 -14.16
N ASP A 254 -26.66 4.08 -13.27
CA ASP A 254 -25.73 3.86 -12.16
C ASP A 254 -26.22 2.72 -11.23
N ALA A 255 -27.54 2.66 -10.98
CA ALA A 255 -28.17 1.65 -10.15
C ALA A 255 -28.05 0.23 -10.71
N ASN A 256 -28.24 0.05 -12.02
CA ASN A 256 -28.01 -1.25 -12.66
C ASN A 256 -26.51 -1.56 -12.73
N GLY A 257 -25.71 -0.55 -13.08
CA GLY A 257 -24.27 -0.66 -13.21
C GLY A 257 -23.62 -1.30 -11.99
N GLU A 258 -24.07 -0.96 -10.77
CA GLU A 258 -23.55 -1.57 -9.53
C GLU A 258 -23.64 -3.10 -9.58
N THR A 259 -24.81 -3.64 -9.90
CA THR A 259 -25.00 -5.09 -9.97
C THR A 259 -24.30 -5.69 -11.19
N LEU A 260 -24.35 -5.00 -12.34
CA LEU A 260 -23.74 -5.48 -13.58
C LEU A 260 -22.23 -5.62 -13.44
N ALA A 261 -21.54 -4.62 -12.87
CA ALA A 261 -20.09 -4.63 -12.71
C ALA A 261 -19.64 -5.78 -11.79
N GLU A 262 -20.36 -5.96 -10.68
CA GLU A 262 -20.16 -7.07 -9.74
C GLU A 262 -20.41 -8.44 -10.39
N ALA A 263 -21.44 -8.55 -11.24
CA ALA A 263 -21.76 -9.80 -11.94
C ALA A 263 -20.71 -10.14 -13.02
N VAL A 264 -20.12 -9.15 -13.68
CA VAL A 264 -19.00 -9.37 -14.60
C VAL A 264 -17.77 -9.86 -13.85
N THR A 265 -17.45 -9.31 -12.67
CA THR A 265 -16.36 -9.83 -11.84
C THR A 265 -16.64 -11.22 -11.29
N LEU A 266 -17.90 -11.55 -11.02
CA LEU A 266 -18.30 -12.90 -10.60
C LEU A 266 -18.07 -13.96 -11.70
N ILE A 267 -18.08 -13.59 -12.99
CA ILE A 267 -17.66 -14.51 -14.07
C ILE A 267 -16.24 -15.01 -13.80
N ASP A 268 -15.33 -14.10 -13.47
CA ASP A 268 -13.94 -14.43 -13.12
C ASP A 268 -13.85 -15.16 -11.78
N SER A 269 -14.52 -14.66 -10.74
CA SER A 269 -14.44 -15.25 -9.39
C SER A 269 -14.87 -16.72 -9.38
N ALA A 270 -15.81 -17.10 -10.24
CA ALA A 270 -16.31 -18.47 -10.39
C ALA A 270 -15.62 -19.28 -11.50
N GLU A 271 -14.52 -18.76 -12.08
CA GLU A 271 -13.77 -19.35 -13.20
C GLU A 271 -14.66 -19.70 -14.41
N GLN A 272 -15.67 -18.88 -14.70
CA GLN A 272 -16.62 -19.06 -15.81
C GLN A 272 -16.24 -18.25 -17.06
N ASN A 273 -15.00 -17.79 -17.16
CA ASN A 273 -14.48 -16.90 -18.21
C ASN A 273 -14.80 -17.45 -19.62
N ALA A 274 -14.68 -18.77 -19.83
CA ALA A 274 -14.96 -19.43 -21.11
C ALA A 274 -16.45 -19.37 -21.53
N ARG A 275 -17.37 -19.61 -20.58
CA ARG A 275 -18.82 -19.71 -20.88
C ARG A 275 -19.41 -18.35 -21.26
N TYR A 276 -18.93 -17.28 -20.62
CA TYR A 276 -19.50 -15.94 -20.75
C TYR A 276 -18.70 -15.01 -21.66
N LEU A 277 -17.90 -15.54 -22.59
CA LEU A 277 -17.23 -14.75 -23.65
C LEU A 277 -18.21 -13.86 -24.43
N TYR A 278 -19.46 -14.30 -24.59
CA TYR A 278 -20.49 -13.50 -25.24
C TYR A 278 -20.83 -12.22 -24.46
N VAL A 279 -20.74 -12.24 -23.12
CA VAL A 279 -20.97 -11.06 -22.26
C VAL A 279 -19.83 -10.07 -22.44
N VAL A 280 -18.58 -10.55 -22.47
CA VAL A 280 -17.38 -9.73 -22.75
C VAL A 280 -17.55 -9.00 -24.09
N LYS A 281 -17.85 -9.73 -25.16
CA LYS A 281 -18.04 -9.14 -26.50
C LYS A 281 -19.23 -8.18 -26.54
N ARG A 282 -20.34 -8.51 -25.88
CA ARG A 282 -21.53 -7.64 -25.80
C ARG A 282 -21.19 -6.31 -25.14
N LEU A 283 -20.57 -6.33 -23.96
CA LEU A 283 -20.26 -5.09 -23.22
C LEU A 283 -19.28 -4.18 -23.96
N LEU A 284 -18.31 -4.75 -24.67
CA LEU A 284 -17.43 -3.98 -25.55
C LEU A 284 -18.19 -3.38 -26.76
N ALA A 285 -19.15 -4.11 -27.32
CA ALA A 285 -19.92 -3.64 -28.47
C ALA A 285 -21.01 -2.60 -28.10
N ASP A 286 -21.60 -2.72 -26.91
CA ASP A 286 -22.71 -1.88 -26.46
C ASP A 286 -22.25 -0.55 -25.85
N TYR A 287 -20.97 -0.43 -25.46
CA TYR A 287 -20.45 0.81 -24.89
C TYR A 287 -20.58 1.97 -25.87
N ASP A 288 -21.16 3.07 -25.38
CA ASP A 288 -21.18 4.38 -26.03
C ASP A 288 -21.12 5.50 -24.98
N SER A 289 -21.13 6.76 -25.43
CA SER A 289 -21.03 7.93 -24.54
C SER A 289 -22.17 8.05 -23.50
N SER A 290 -23.27 7.30 -23.60
CA SER A 290 -24.31 7.30 -22.58
C SER A 290 -23.83 6.67 -21.25
N TYR A 291 -22.81 5.80 -21.32
CA TYR A 291 -22.20 5.15 -20.16
C TYR A 291 -21.34 6.14 -19.35
N ASP A 292 -20.82 7.19 -19.98
CA ASP A 292 -19.81 8.10 -19.40
C ASP A 292 -20.27 8.83 -18.13
N SER A 293 -21.59 8.97 -17.95
CA SER A 293 -22.22 9.58 -16.77
C SER A 293 -22.35 8.64 -15.57
N SER A 294 -22.12 7.34 -15.76
CA SER A 294 -22.29 6.28 -14.77
C SER A 294 -20.98 5.58 -14.48
N TRP A 295 -20.45 5.79 -13.28
CA TRP A 295 -19.20 5.19 -12.86
C TRP A 295 -19.27 3.66 -12.86
N TYR A 296 -20.40 3.09 -12.44
CA TYR A 296 -20.55 1.65 -12.42
C TYR A 296 -20.76 1.02 -13.80
N MET A 297 -21.39 1.72 -14.74
CA MET A 297 -21.47 1.22 -16.11
C MET A 297 -20.08 1.22 -16.77
N LEU A 298 -19.26 2.23 -16.53
CA LEU A 298 -17.87 2.24 -16.98
C LEU A 298 -17.06 1.09 -16.34
N ASN A 299 -17.27 0.80 -15.06
CA ASN A 299 -16.63 -0.35 -14.41
C ASN A 299 -17.13 -1.68 -14.95
N ALA A 300 -18.42 -1.83 -15.29
CA ALA A 300 -18.92 -3.04 -15.92
C ALA A 300 -18.21 -3.33 -17.26
N VAL A 301 -17.95 -2.29 -18.06
CA VAL A 301 -17.15 -2.42 -19.28
C VAL A 301 -15.70 -2.74 -18.93
N ASN A 302 -15.10 -2.07 -17.94
CA ASN A 302 -13.70 -2.32 -17.57
C ASN A 302 -13.46 -3.74 -17.03
N ASN A 303 -14.39 -4.29 -16.26
CA ASN A 303 -14.27 -5.59 -15.62
C ASN A 303 -14.17 -6.74 -16.64
N VAL A 304 -14.56 -6.52 -17.91
CA VAL A 304 -14.32 -7.52 -18.97
C VAL A 304 -12.84 -7.78 -19.18
N TYR A 305 -11.97 -6.79 -18.92
CA TYR A 305 -10.52 -6.95 -19.03
C TYR A 305 -9.97 -7.82 -17.90
N THR A 306 -10.58 -7.81 -16.71
CA THR A 306 -10.27 -8.78 -15.65
C THR A 306 -10.64 -10.19 -16.11
N VAL A 307 -11.80 -10.36 -16.75
CA VAL A 307 -12.23 -11.67 -17.29
C VAL A 307 -11.24 -12.17 -18.35
N THR A 308 -10.72 -11.32 -19.23
CA THR A 308 -9.71 -11.74 -20.23
C THR A 308 -8.34 -11.96 -19.60
N PHE A 309 -7.88 -11.07 -18.71
CA PHE A 309 -6.61 -11.16 -18.00
C PHE A 309 -6.49 -12.50 -17.27
N ARG A 310 -7.54 -12.83 -16.51
CA ARG A 310 -7.60 -14.05 -15.71
C ARG A 310 -7.93 -15.29 -16.51
N GLY A 311 -8.65 -15.11 -17.61
CA GLY A 311 -9.00 -16.19 -18.53
C GLY A 311 -7.76 -16.95 -19.04
N HIS A 312 -6.61 -16.29 -19.18
CA HIS A 312 -5.37 -16.97 -19.57
C HIS A 312 -4.87 -18.01 -18.55
N GLN A 313 -5.32 -17.95 -17.29
CA GLN A 313 -5.04 -18.99 -16.30
C GLN A 313 -6.06 -20.15 -16.32
N VAL A 314 -7.13 -20.04 -17.13
CA VAL A 314 -8.21 -21.03 -17.27
C VAL A 314 -8.09 -21.74 -18.64
N PRO A 315 -7.69 -23.02 -18.69
CA PRO A 315 -7.48 -23.74 -19.97
C PRO A 315 -8.72 -23.76 -20.89
N GLU A 316 -9.92 -23.84 -20.32
CA GLU A 316 -11.18 -23.79 -21.05
C GLU A 316 -11.41 -22.44 -21.73
N PHE A 317 -10.92 -21.34 -21.16
CA PHE A 317 -11.04 -20.01 -21.77
C PHE A 317 -10.15 -19.91 -23.01
N VAL A 318 -8.88 -20.35 -22.93
CA VAL A 318 -7.97 -20.36 -24.07
C VAL A 318 -8.58 -21.19 -25.22
N SER A 319 -9.07 -22.38 -24.89
CA SER A 319 -9.76 -23.26 -25.86
C SER A 319 -11.00 -22.61 -26.49
N ALA A 320 -11.79 -21.86 -25.70
CA ALA A 320 -12.97 -21.16 -26.19
C ALA A 320 -12.60 -19.98 -27.12
N VAL A 321 -11.53 -19.25 -26.83
CA VAL A 321 -11.04 -18.16 -27.71
C VAL A 321 -10.39 -18.71 -28.98
N GLU A 322 -9.72 -19.85 -28.92
CA GLU A 322 -9.24 -20.55 -30.12
C GLU A 322 -10.39 -20.98 -31.04
N ALA A 323 -11.51 -21.43 -30.46
CA ALA A 323 -12.71 -21.77 -31.21
C ALA A 323 -13.45 -20.55 -31.77
N ASP A 324 -13.40 -19.42 -31.05
CA ASP A 324 -13.99 -18.15 -31.46
C ASP A 324 -13.00 -16.97 -31.31
N PRO A 325 -12.08 -16.81 -32.27
CA PRO A 325 -11.06 -15.77 -32.19
C PRO A 325 -11.63 -14.36 -32.48
N SER A 326 -12.95 -14.19 -32.63
CA SER A 326 -13.58 -12.87 -32.80
C SER A 326 -13.48 -11.98 -31.56
N LEU A 327 -13.13 -12.55 -30.40
CA LEU A 327 -12.80 -11.77 -29.21
C LEU A 327 -11.64 -10.79 -29.47
N LEU A 328 -10.60 -11.22 -30.20
CA LEU A 328 -9.47 -10.36 -30.56
C LEU A 328 -9.92 -9.19 -31.45
N ASP A 329 -10.87 -9.41 -32.35
CA ASP A 329 -11.43 -8.33 -33.19
C ASP A 329 -12.24 -7.35 -32.34
N SER A 330 -12.93 -7.83 -31.31
CA SER A 330 -13.73 -7.00 -30.39
C SER A 330 -12.84 -6.08 -29.55
N LEU A 331 -11.75 -6.61 -29.00
CA LEU A 331 -10.76 -5.83 -28.24
C LEU A 331 -10.05 -4.81 -29.15
N ALA A 332 -9.61 -5.24 -30.34
CA ALA A 332 -8.95 -4.35 -31.30
C ALA A 332 -9.91 -3.26 -31.81
N GLY A 333 -11.17 -3.61 -32.07
CA GLY A 333 -12.22 -2.69 -32.49
C GLY A 333 -12.46 -1.62 -31.44
N PHE A 334 -12.69 -2.02 -30.18
CA PHE A 334 -12.88 -1.09 -29.07
C PHE A 334 -11.70 -0.12 -28.92
N ALA A 335 -10.47 -0.63 -28.90
CA ALA A 335 -9.27 0.20 -28.78
C ALA A 335 -9.15 1.22 -29.93
N ARG A 336 -9.41 0.79 -31.16
CA ARG A 336 -9.32 1.64 -32.37
C ARG A 336 -10.42 2.68 -32.43
N ASP A 337 -11.64 2.30 -32.06
CA ASP A 337 -12.82 3.13 -32.28
C ASP A 337 -12.99 4.16 -31.14
N HIS A 338 -12.26 4.01 -30.03
CA HIS A 338 -12.34 4.86 -28.83
C HIS A 338 -11.00 5.52 -28.45
N LEU A 339 -10.17 5.84 -29.45
CA LEU A 339 -8.93 6.63 -29.24
C LEU A 339 -9.21 8.01 -28.62
N ASN A 340 -10.43 8.55 -28.78
CA ASN A 340 -10.85 9.82 -28.18
C ASN A 340 -10.98 9.79 -26.65
N LEU A 341 -11.01 8.60 -26.02
CA LEU A 341 -11.00 8.48 -24.56
C LEU A 341 -9.58 8.65 -23.98
N LEU A 342 -8.55 8.47 -24.80
CA LEU A 342 -7.16 8.66 -24.37
C LEU A 342 -6.91 10.15 -24.05
N GLY A 343 -6.23 10.40 -22.92
CA GLY A 343 -6.07 11.76 -22.38
C GLY A 343 -7.28 12.29 -21.57
N THR A 344 -8.27 11.43 -21.30
CA THR A 344 -9.38 11.72 -20.37
C THR A 344 -9.29 10.83 -19.13
N ASP A 345 -10.19 11.04 -18.16
CA ASP A 345 -10.38 10.16 -17.00
C ASP A 345 -10.74 8.71 -17.39
N LYS A 346 -11.18 8.48 -18.63
CA LYS A 346 -11.62 7.17 -19.18
C LYS A 346 -10.56 6.47 -20.02
N SER A 347 -9.34 7.00 -20.06
CA SER A 347 -8.23 6.44 -20.86
C SER A 347 -7.99 4.95 -20.58
N TYR A 348 -8.27 4.49 -19.36
CA TYR A 348 -8.08 3.10 -18.92
C TYR A 348 -8.91 2.11 -19.75
N LEU A 349 -10.11 2.47 -20.23
CA LEU A 349 -10.93 1.58 -21.06
C LEU A 349 -10.21 1.22 -22.35
N THR A 350 -9.77 2.25 -23.08
CA THR A 350 -9.10 2.08 -24.38
C THR A 350 -7.72 1.44 -24.22
N SER A 351 -6.94 1.82 -23.20
CA SER A 351 -5.61 1.23 -22.98
C SER A 351 -5.69 -0.23 -22.54
N ASN A 352 -6.63 -0.60 -21.66
CA ASN A 352 -6.83 -1.98 -21.25
C ASN A 352 -7.27 -2.86 -22.42
N ALA A 353 -8.13 -2.36 -23.32
CA ALA A 353 -8.51 -3.10 -24.53
C ALA A 353 -7.29 -3.50 -25.38
N GLY A 354 -6.36 -2.57 -25.61
CA GLY A 354 -5.13 -2.85 -26.34
C GLY A 354 -4.19 -3.77 -25.58
N ARG A 355 -3.99 -3.53 -24.28
CA ARG A 355 -3.14 -4.36 -23.43
C ARG A 355 -3.62 -5.82 -23.39
N GLU A 356 -4.91 -6.05 -23.16
CA GLU A 356 -5.46 -7.39 -23.11
C GLU A 356 -5.57 -8.06 -24.49
N LEU A 357 -5.72 -7.29 -25.57
CA LEU A 357 -5.52 -7.82 -26.93
C LEU A 357 -4.09 -8.37 -27.10
N ALA A 358 -3.08 -7.59 -26.70
CA ALA A 358 -1.69 -7.96 -26.89
C ALA A 358 -1.25 -9.10 -25.95
N ARG A 359 -1.96 -9.34 -24.84
CA ARG A 359 -1.73 -10.49 -23.96
C ARG A 359 -1.95 -11.83 -24.66
N PHE A 360 -2.82 -11.90 -25.67
CA PHE A 360 -2.98 -13.09 -26.52
C PHE A 360 -1.74 -13.43 -27.37
N LEU A 361 -0.71 -12.57 -27.41
CA LEU A 361 0.59 -12.94 -27.98
C LEU A 361 1.26 -14.08 -27.21
N GLN A 362 0.85 -14.37 -25.97
CA GLN A 362 1.35 -15.54 -25.25
C GLN A 362 0.92 -16.86 -25.91
N GLU A 363 -0.27 -16.90 -26.51
CA GLU A 363 -0.88 -18.10 -27.09
C GLU A 363 -0.39 -18.34 -28.53
N GLU A 364 0.38 -19.41 -28.74
CA GLU A 364 1.01 -19.69 -30.04
C GLU A 364 0.01 -19.78 -31.21
N SER A 365 -1.17 -20.38 -30.97
CA SER A 365 -2.26 -20.56 -31.93
C SER A 365 -2.93 -19.24 -32.34
N LEU A 366 -2.96 -18.25 -31.45
CA LEU A 366 -3.64 -16.96 -31.65
C LEU A 366 -2.70 -15.86 -32.14
N ARG A 367 -1.38 -16.01 -31.97
CA ARG A 367 -0.36 -15.06 -32.48
C ARG A 367 -0.62 -14.60 -33.92
N PRO A 368 -0.86 -15.48 -34.92
CA PRO A 368 -1.07 -15.05 -36.30
C PRO A 368 -2.20 -14.04 -36.48
N LYS A 369 -3.22 -14.07 -35.61
CA LYS A 369 -4.30 -13.09 -35.58
C LYS A 369 -3.97 -11.87 -34.74
N ALA A 370 -3.37 -12.06 -33.56
CA ALA A 370 -3.05 -10.97 -32.64
C ALA A 370 -2.00 -10.00 -33.22
N ARG A 371 -0.92 -10.50 -33.82
CA ARG A 371 0.21 -9.70 -34.32
C ARG A 371 -0.23 -8.52 -35.22
N PRO A 372 -0.98 -8.73 -36.33
CA PRO A 372 -1.36 -7.63 -37.21
C PRO A 372 -2.28 -6.60 -36.52
N LEU A 373 -3.14 -7.02 -35.59
CA LEU A 373 -4.02 -6.11 -34.83
C LEU A 373 -3.20 -5.23 -33.87
N VAL A 374 -2.22 -5.84 -33.18
CA VAL A 374 -1.30 -5.13 -32.29
C VAL A 374 -0.43 -4.14 -33.08
N THR A 375 0.13 -4.56 -34.22
CA THR A 375 0.91 -3.67 -35.10
C THR A 375 0.08 -2.50 -35.62
N ASP A 376 -1.18 -2.70 -36.00
CA ASP A 376 -2.07 -1.61 -36.45
C ASP A 376 -2.29 -0.56 -35.34
N LEU A 377 -2.59 -1.00 -34.11
CA LEU A 377 -2.81 -0.07 -32.99
C LEU A 377 -1.52 0.66 -32.57
N LEU A 378 -0.38 -0.03 -32.53
CA LEU A 378 0.92 0.61 -32.29
C LEU A 378 1.24 1.66 -33.37
N GLY A 379 0.87 1.42 -34.64
CA GLY A 379 1.06 2.37 -35.73
C GLY A 379 0.12 3.58 -35.71
N ARG A 380 -0.98 3.52 -34.95
CA ARG A 380 -1.94 4.62 -34.76
C ARG A 380 -1.65 5.49 -33.55
N THR A 381 -0.84 5.00 -32.64
CA THR A 381 -0.55 5.63 -31.34
C THR A 381 0.93 5.97 -31.24
N SER A 382 1.33 6.65 -30.18
CA SER A 382 2.72 7.06 -29.97
C SER A 382 3.16 6.79 -28.54
N MET A 383 4.46 6.57 -28.37
CA MET A 383 5.11 6.30 -27.09
C MET A 383 4.97 7.44 -26.08
N THR A 384 4.65 8.66 -26.53
CA THR A 384 4.49 9.85 -25.68
C THR A 384 3.23 10.63 -26.07
N GLY A 385 2.76 11.52 -25.20
CA GLY A 385 1.59 12.36 -25.42
C GLY A 385 0.27 11.60 -25.22
N THR A 386 -0.81 12.17 -25.75
CA THR A 386 -2.20 11.74 -25.45
C THR A 386 -2.48 10.25 -25.66
N THR A 387 -1.83 9.60 -26.61
CA THR A 387 -2.07 8.18 -26.94
C THR A 387 -1.12 7.19 -26.27
N ALA A 388 -0.20 7.68 -25.43
CA ALA A 388 0.79 6.87 -24.75
C ALA A 388 0.21 5.72 -23.90
N PRO A 389 -0.91 5.88 -23.16
CA PRO A 389 -1.47 4.78 -22.38
C PRO A 389 -1.75 3.51 -23.21
N LEU A 390 -2.29 3.67 -24.43
CA LEU A 390 -2.53 2.55 -25.32
C LEU A 390 -1.21 2.02 -25.93
N TRP A 391 -0.33 2.92 -26.39
CA TRP A 391 0.93 2.50 -26.99
C TRP A 391 1.81 1.71 -26.01
N VAL A 392 1.96 2.21 -24.77
CA VAL A 392 2.78 1.58 -23.72
C VAL A 392 2.17 0.25 -23.28
N GLY A 393 0.85 0.17 -23.11
CA GLY A 393 0.17 -1.09 -22.78
C GLY A 393 0.36 -2.18 -23.84
N LEU A 394 0.29 -1.82 -25.13
CA LEU A 394 0.61 -2.73 -26.24
C LEU A 394 2.10 -3.10 -26.23
N ALA A 395 2.98 -2.10 -26.11
CA ALA A 395 4.41 -2.29 -26.20
C ALA A 395 4.93 -3.21 -25.09
N GLU A 396 4.46 -3.03 -23.85
CA GLU A 396 4.79 -3.88 -22.70
C GLU A 396 4.49 -5.36 -22.98
N MET A 397 3.32 -5.67 -23.54
CA MET A 397 2.95 -7.04 -23.88
C MET A 397 3.78 -7.60 -25.05
N THR A 398 4.11 -6.78 -26.05
CA THR A 398 4.98 -7.23 -27.15
C THR A 398 6.40 -7.51 -26.68
N ASP A 399 6.95 -6.68 -25.80
CA ASP A 399 8.29 -6.83 -25.23
C ASP A 399 8.36 -8.09 -24.36
N TYR A 400 7.27 -8.42 -23.66
CA TYR A 400 7.23 -9.59 -22.79
C TYR A 400 6.92 -10.91 -23.51
N TYR A 401 5.87 -10.96 -24.33
CA TYR A 401 5.37 -12.20 -24.93
C TYR A 401 5.89 -12.47 -26.34
N ASP A 402 6.43 -11.46 -27.04
CA ASP A 402 6.89 -11.60 -28.42
C ASP A 402 8.18 -10.82 -28.73
N ALA A 403 9.09 -10.76 -27.75
CA ALA A 403 10.34 -9.99 -27.79
C ALA A 403 11.19 -10.24 -29.05
N ALA A 404 11.19 -11.48 -29.55
CA ALA A 404 11.92 -11.86 -30.76
C ALA A 404 11.46 -11.09 -32.02
N ASN A 405 10.27 -10.49 -31.99
CA ASN A 405 9.67 -9.70 -33.06
C ASN A 405 9.60 -8.20 -32.73
N CYS A 406 10.30 -7.73 -31.69
CA CYS A 406 10.26 -6.33 -31.24
C CYS A 406 10.53 -5.32 -32.36
N SER A 407 11.34 -5.67 -33.37
CA SER A 407 11.66 -4.80 -34.51
C SER A 407 10.44 -4.54 -35.40
N THR A 408 9.55 -5.52 -35.54
CA THR A 408 8.27 -5.39 -36.26
C THR A 408 7.32 -4.44 -35.55
N TYR A 409 7.32 -4.47 -34.22
CA TYR A 409 6.47 -3.61 -33.39
C TYR A 409 7.08 -2.23 -33.15
N GLY A 410 8.39 -2.07 -33.35
CA GLY A 410 9.13 -0.87 -32.93
C GLY A 410 9.23 -0.76 -31.41
N THR A 411 9.30 -1.88 -30.69
CA THR A 411 9.27 -1.95 -29.21
C THR A 411 10.55 -2.51 -28.59
N CYS A 412 11.60 -2.76 -29.37
CA CYS A 412 12.90 -3.18 -28.83
C CYS A 412 13.44 -2.16 -27.82
N ASP A 413 14.11 -2.66 -26.79
CA ASP A 413 14.71 -1.88 -25.70
C ASP A 413 13.69 -0.95 -25.00
N LEU A 414 12.48 -1.45 -24.79
CA LEU A 414 11.31 -0.67 -24.36
C LEU A 414 11.60 0.19 -23.13
N SER A 415 12.01 -0.42 -22.01
CA SER A 415 12.26 0.31 -20.76
C SER A 415 13.29 1.43 -20.93
N ALA A 416 14.39 1.18 -21.64
CA ALA A 416 15.43 2.18 -21.86
C ALA A 416 14.93 3.35 -22.72
N ARG A 417 14.13 3.06 -23.75
CA ARG A 417 13.55 4.08 -24.63
C ARG A 417 12.49 4.92 -23.93
N LEU A 418 11.65 4.29 -23.10
CA LEU A 418 10.68 4.99 -22.27
C LEU A 418 11.41 5.93 -21.30
N LYS A 419 12.38 5.43 -20.52
CA LYS A 419 13.20 6.27 -19.62
C LYS A 419 13.79 7.47 -20.34
N SER A 420 14.43 7.25 -21.50
CA SER A 420 15.05 8.34 -22.26
C SER A 420 14.04 9.35 -22.81
N ALA A 421 12.81 8.94 -23.08
CA ALA A 421 11.79 9.80 -23.67
C ALA A 421 10.99 10.58 -22.62
N VAL A 422 10.74 9.98 -21.45
CA VAL A 422 9.82 10.52 -20.44
C VAL A 422 10.48 10.89 -19.12
N LEU A 423 11.78 10.61 -18.92
CA LEU A 423 12.51 11.05 -17.73
C LEU A 423 13.80 11.79 -18.12
N PRO A 424 13.71 12.92 -18.85
CA PRO A 424 14.88 13.65 -19.33
C PRO A 424 15.63 14.41 -18.22
N VAL A 425 14.99 14.71 -17.08
CA VAL A 425 15.65 15.37 -15.95
C VAL A 425 16.48 14.35 -15.19
N ASN A 426 17.77 14.64 -15.02
CA ASN A 426 18.69 13.83 -14.23
C ASN A 426 19.52 14.76 -13.35
N TYR A 427 19.19 14.82 -12.05
CA TYR A 427 19.71 15.81 -11.12
C TYR A 427 20.29 15.16 -9.86
N THR A 428 21.54 15.45 -9.53
CA THR A 428 22.21 14.91 -8.34
C THR A 428 21.99 15.83 -7.14
N CYS A 429 21.29 15.35 -6.11
CA CYS A 429 21.10 16.07 -4.85
C CYS A 429 22.32 15.93 -3.93
N SER A 430 22.92 14.73 -3.89
CA SER A 430 24.11 14.36 -3.10
C SER A 430 24.75 13.11 -3.72
N ASP A 431 25.86 12.63 -3.16
CA ASP A 431 26.45 11.35 -3.56
C ASP A 431 25.50 10.15 -3.35
N SER A 432 24.54 10.28 -2.42
CA SER A 432 23.57 9.25 -2.07
C SER A 432 22.19 9.42 -2.69
N ILE A 433 21.90 10.55 -3.37
CA ILE A 433 20.52 10.86 -3.83
C ILE A 433 20.56 11.47 -5.23
N ARG A 434 19.77 10.89 -6.14
CA ARG A 434 19.58 11.39 -7.50
C ARG A 434 18.10 11.44 -7.86
N ILE A 435 17.67 12.56 -8.43
CA ILE A 435 16.31 12.73 -8.97
C ILE A 435 16.32 12.43 -10.47
N LEU A 436 15.39 11.58 -10.91
CA LEU A 436 15.02 11.37 -12.30
C LEU A 436 13.61 11.90 -12.52
N GLY A 437 13.46 12.99 -13.27
CA GLY A 437 12.16 13.67 -13.42
C GLY A 437 11.68 13.69 -14.87
N GLN A 438 10.37 13.67 -15.07
CA GLN A 438 9.75 13.95 -16.36
C GLN A 438 9.84 15.46 -16.67
N GLN A 439 9.36 16.30 -15.75
CA GLN A 439 9.52 17.74 -15.76
C GLN A 439 9.58 18.28 -14.33
N MET A 440 10.61 19.06 -14.02
CA MET A 440 10.72 19.80 -12.75
C MET A 440 11.46 21.11 -12.99
N SER A 441 11.04 22.21 -12.34
CA SER A 441 11.80 23.45 -12.38
C SER A 441 13.08 23.33 -11.54
N SER A 442 14.02 24.26 -11.73
CA SER A 442 15.24 24.30 -10.91
C SER A 442 14.91 24.55 -9.42
N ASP A 443 13.86 25.32 -9.13
CA ASP A 443 13.44 25.61 -7.75
C ASP A 443 12.77 24.38 -7.10
N ASP A 444 11.96 23.63 -7.86
CA ASP A 444 11.35 22.37 -7.41
C ASP A 444 12.43 21.34 -7.08
N LEU A 445 13.43 21.18 -7.96
CA LEU A 445 14.57 20.30 -7.75
C LEU A 445 15.37 20.70 -6.50
N ALA A 446 15.66 22.00 -6.32
CA ALA A 446 16.39 22.49 -5.16
C ALA A 446 15.62 22.26 -3.85
N THR A 447 14.30 22.48 -3.87
CA THR A 447 13.41 22.28 -2.73
C THR A 447 13.33 20.80 -2.35
N ALA A 448 13.07 19.91 -3.33
CA ALA A 448 13.03 18.47 -3.11
C ALA A 448 14.38 17.94 -2.57
N CYS A 449 15.50 18.33 -3.18
CA CYS A 449 16.82 17.91 -2.69
C CYS A 449 17.14 18.42 -1.28
N THR A 450 16.72 19.64 -0.94
CA THR A 450 16.89 20.18 0.42
C THR A 450 16.06 19.38 1.42
N SER A 451 14.81 19.05 1.07
CA SER A 451 13.94 18.24 1.91
C SER A 451 14.54 16.86 2.19
N LEU A 452 14.94 16.15 1.13
CA LEU A 452 15.54 14.81 1.24
C LEU A 452 16.82 14.82 2.09
N ARG A 453 17.74 15.76 1.84
CA ARG A 453 19.01 15.85 2.60
C ARG A 453 18.81 16.18 4.09
N ASN A 454 17.83 17.01 4.41
CA ASN A 454 17.55 17.37 5.80
C ASN A 454 16.79 16.25 6.52
N GLN A 455 15.92 15.52 5.82
CA GLN A 455 15.26 14.33 6.36
C GLN A 455 16.27 13.21 6.62
N ASP A 456 17.24 12.98 5.72
CA ASP A 456 18.33 12.03 5.91
C ASP A 456 19.06 12.28 7.25
N ALA A 457 19.45 13.54 7.49
CA ALA A 457 20.06 13.94 8.76
C ALA A 457 19.13 13.75 9.98
N TYR A 458 17.84 14.09 9.84
CA TYR A 458 16.84 13.92 10.89
C TYR A 458 16.66 12.44 11.26
N PHE A 459 16.50 11.57 10.25
CA PHE A 459 16.36 10.12 10.43
C PHE A 459 17.53 9.55 11.22
N HIS A 460 18.77 9.88 10.82
CA HIS A 460 19.97 9.40 11.49
C HIS A 460 20.05 9.84 12.97
N ASP A 461 19.58 11.04 13.31
CA ASP A 461 19.48 11.50 14.70
C ASP A 461 18.43 10.69 15.50
N VAL A 462 17.29 10.38 14.87
CA VAL A 462 16.23 9.58 15.48
C VAL A 462 16.71 8.16 15.75
N VAL A 463 17.33 7.46 14.78
CA VAL A 463 17.63 6.02 14.90
C VAL A 463 19.01 5.75 15.49
N ARG A 464 19.92 6.73 15.46
CA ARG A 464 21.29 6.66 15.98
C ARG A 464 22.06 5.45 15.42
N ASP A 465 21.94 5.20 14.14
CA ASP A 465 22.67 4.14 13.45
C ASP A 465 24.17 4.45 13.37
N LYS A 466 24.94 3.51 12.83
CA LYS A 466 26.41 3.62 12.66
C LYS A 466 26.80 3.50 11.18
N GLY A 467 25.88 3.78 10.27
CA GLY A 467 25.95 3.48 8.86
C GLY A 467 25.10 2.26 8.47
N PRO A 468 25.15 1.87 7.18
CA PRO A 468 24.26 0.85 6.62
C PRO A 468 24.33 -0.50 7.33
N VAL A 469 23.22 -1.24 7.31
CA VAL A 469 23.16 -2.62 7.83
C VAL A 469 24.13 -3.53 7.08
N ALA A 470 24.48 -4.65 7.73
CA ALA A 470 25.41 -5.60 7.13
C ALA A 470 24.86 -6.14 5.80
N ASN A 471 25.74 -6.26 4.81
CA ASN A 471 25.45 -6.74 3.46
C ASN A 471 24.59 -5.83 2.57
N ASP A 472 24.13 -4.65 3.03
CA ASP A 472 23.61 -3.65 2.10
C ASP A 472 24.76 -3.04 1.27
N ARG A 473 24.66 -3.16 -0.05
CA ARG A 473 25.62 -2.65 -1.05
C ARG A 473 25.10 -1.45 -1.83
N ASN A 474 23.91 -0.97 -1.53
CA ASN A 474 23.38 0.25 -2.11
C ASN A 474 24.33 1.42 -1.77
N SER A 475 24.37 2.41 -2.63
CA SER A 475 25.20 3.61 -2.42
C SER A 475 24.47 4.91 -2.78
N THR A 476 23.39 4.78 -3.56
CA THR A 476 22.55 5.89 -4.00
C THR A 476 21.12 5.40 -4.17
N ILE A 477 20.15 6.28 -3.99
CA ILE A 477 18.74 6.08 -4.38
C ILE A 477 18.40 6.94 -5.61
N GLU A 478 17.57 6.39 -6.50
CA GLU A 478 16.89 7.17 -7.53
C GLU A 478 15.49 7.56 -7.05
N VAL A 479 15.23 8.86 -6.91
CA VAL A 479 13.88 9.41 -6.72
C VAL A 479 13.32 9.75 -8.09
N VAL A 480 12.38 8.95 -8.57
CA VAL A 480 11.76 9.07 -9.88
C VAL A 480 10.45 9.85 -9.77
N VAL A 481 10.28 10.90 -10.55
CA VAL A 481 9.13 11.82 -10.47
C VAL A 481 8.50 11.98 -11.85
N PHE A 482 7.31 11.40 -12.05
CA PHE A 482 6.47 11.65 -13.23
C PHE A 482 5.65 12.95 -13.06
N ASP A 483 5.19 13.56 -14.16
CA ASP A 483 4.49 14.86 -14.11
C ASP A 483 3.05 14.81 -13.56
N SER A 484 2.51 13.61 -13.46
CA SER A 484 1.14 13.38 -13.00
C SER A 484 0.91 11.93 -12.61
N SER A 485 -0.16 11.70 -11.85
CA SER A 485 -0.67 10.36 -11.55
C SER A 485 -0.99 9.54 -12.82
N ALA A 486 -1.40 10.20 -13.91
CA ALA A 486 -1.69 9.55 -15.18
C ALA A 486 -0.40 9.10 -15.91
N ASP A 487 0.66 9.91 -15.88
CA ASP A 487 1.96 9.53 -16.44
C ASP A 487 2.61 8.40 -15.63
N TYR A 488 2.48 8.45 -14.30
CA TYR A 488 2.89 7.36 -13.43
C TYR A 488 2.24 6.03 -13.83
N GLN A 489 0.90 6.00 -13.94
CA GLN A 489 0.17 4.79 -14.39
C GLN A 489 0.53 4.35 -15.80
N THR A 490 0.88 5.29 -16.68
CA THR A 490 1.24 4.98 -18.06
C THR A 490 2.62 4.34 -18.16
N TYR A 491 3.61 4.87 -17.45
CA TYR A 491 5.02 4.55 -17.71
C TYR A 491 5.68 3.74 -16.60
N ALA A 492 5.34 3.94 -15.33
CA ALA A 492 6.12 3.38 -14.22
C ALA A 492 6.14 1.85 -14.22
N GLY A 493 5.00 1.21 -14.48
CA GLY A 493 4.90 -0.25 -14.62
C GLY A 493 5.74 -0.81 -15.78
N ALA A 494 5.74 -0.15 -16.95
CA ALA A 494 6.52 -0.57 -18.11
C ALA A 494 8.03 -0.29 -17.95
N ILE A 495 8.40 0.73 -17.18
CA ILE A 495 9.79 1.13 -16.97
C ILE A 495 10.44 0.32 -15.85
N TYR A 496 9.76 0.17 -14.71
CA TYR A 496 10.30 -0.34 -13.44
C TYR A 496 9.63 -1.63 -12.97
N GLY A 497 8.53 -2.04 -13.60
CA GLY A 497 7.83 -3.27 -13.25
C GLY A 497 6.99 -3.16 -11.97
N ILE A 498 6.53 -1.98 -11.57
CA ILE A 498 5.75 -1.81 -10.33
C ILE A 498 4.24 -1.87 -10.59
N ASP A 499 3.45 -2.14 -9.53
CA ASP A 499 2.04 -1.78 -9.52
C ASP A 499 1.93 -0.25 -9.42
N THR A 500 0.94 0.32 -10.08
CA THR A 500 0.72 1.77 -10.17
C THR A 500 -0.61 2.20 -9.56
N ASP A 501 -1.35 1.31 -8.89
CA ASP A 501 -2.54 1.66 -8.11
C ASP A 501 -2.17 2.05 -6.67
N ASN A 502 -1.25 3.01 -6.52
CA ASN A 502 -0.74 3.52 -5.23
C ASN A 502 -0.26 4.98 -5.34
N GLY A 503 0.03 5.60 -4.19
CA GLY A 503 0.50 6.99 -4.09
C GLY A 503 1.98 7.20 -4.44
N GLY A 504 2.67 6.15 -4.85
CA GLY A 504 4.12 6.07 -4.97
C GLY A 504 4.59 4.70 -4.49
N MET A 505 5.81 4.32 -4.86
CA MET A 505 6.39 3.05 -4.41
C MET A 505 7.89 3.15 -4.14
N TYR A 506 8.32 2.64 -2.97
CA TYR A 506 9.70 2.26 -2.73
C TYR A 506 9.97 0.84 -3.26
N LEU A 507 10.81 0.76 -4.29
CA LEU A 507 11.33 -0.48 -4.86
C LEU A 507 12.78 -0.69 -4.40
N GLU A 508 12.97 -1.56 -3.41
CA GLU A 508 14.26 -1.82 -2.78
C GLU A 508 15.21 -2.64 -3.67
N GLY A 509 14.69 -3.70 -4.29
CA GLY A 509 15.52 -4.69 -4.98
C GLY A 509 16.19 -5.68 -4.02
N ASP A 510 17.34 -6.22 -4.43
CA ASP A 510 18.19 -7.05 -3.57
C ASP A 510 19.34 -6.19 -3.03
N PRO A 511 19.28 -5.71 -1.77
CA PRO A 511 20.30 -4.82 -1.23
C PRO A 511 21.69 -5.48 -1.18
N ALA A 512 21.79 -6.82 -1.18
CA ALA A 512 23.07 -7.53 -1.21
C ALA A 512 23.64 -7.73 -2.62
N ALA A 513 22.84 -7.53 -3.67
CA ALA A 513 23.29 -7.65 -5.04
C ALA A 513 24.24 -6.52 -5.45
N ALA A 514 25.32 -6.88 -6.15
CA ALA A 514 26.20 -5.87 -6.73
C ALA A 514 25.47 -5.13 -7.86
N GLY A 515 25.41 -3.80 -7.77
CA GLY A 515 24.72 -2.96 -8.74
C GLY A 515 23.21 -2.84 -8.52
N ASN A 516 22.71 -3.26 -7.36
CA ASN A 516 21.33 -2.93 -6.96
C ASN A 516 21.15 -1.41 -6.94
N GLN A 517 19.97 -0.96 -7.38
CA GLN A 517 19.63 0.45 -7.45
C GLN A 517 18.23 0.62 -6.83
N PRO A 518 18.14 0.99 -5.54
CA PRO A 518 16.87 1.26 -4.90
C PRO A 518 16.25 2.50 -5.52
N ARG A 519 14.91 2.52 -5.57
CA ARG A 519 14.13 3.61 -6.17
C ARG A 519 12.94 3.97 -5.33
N PHE A 520 12.73 5.26 -5.14
CA PHE A 520 11.41 5.78 -4.80
C PHE A 520 10.78 6.31 -6.09
N ILE A 521 9.64 5.76 -6.49
CA ILE A 521 8.98 6.05 -7.77
C ILE A 521 7.63 6.70 -7.48
N ALA A 522 7.47 7.96 -7.88
CA ALA A 522 6.29 8.76 -7.60
C ALA A 522 6.02 9.79 -8.70
N TYR A 523 5.17 10.76 -8.40
CA TYR A 523 4.72 11.80 -9.32
C TYR A 523 4.45 13.11 -8.60
N GLU A 524 4.39 14.19 -9.36
CA GLU A 524 3.83 15.46 -8.90
C GLU A 524 2.34 15.27 -8.59
N ALA A 525 1.91 15.72 -7.41
CA ALA A 525 0.51 15.75 -7.01
C ALA A 525 -0.24 16.83 -7.80
N GLU A 526 -0.69 16.52 -9.02
CA GLU A 526 -1.19 17.55 -9.95
C GLU A 526 -2.43 18.33 -9.46
N TRP A 527 -3.10 17.82 -8.42
CA TRP A 527 -4.26 18.46 -7.78
C TRP A 527 -3.91 19.56 -6.78
N VAL A 528 -2.64 19.69 -6.36
CA VAL A 528 -2.21 20.79 -5.47
C VAL A 528 -1.61 21.98 -6.24
N ARG A 529 -1.64 21.97 -7.57
CA ARG A 529 -1.12 23.08 -8.39
C ARG A 529 -1.83 24.41 -8.08
N PRO A 530 -1.10 25.55 -8.10
CA PRO A 530 0.24 25.73 -8.65
C PRO A 530 1.39 25.37 -7.71
N GLU A 531 1.14 24.97 -6.46
CA GLU A 531 2.17 24.45 -5.56
C GLU A 531 2.74 23.13 -6.12
N PHE A 532 4.07 22.96 -6.02
CA PHE A 532 4.74 21.71 -6.41
C PHE A 532 4.92 20.82 -5.19
N GLN A 533 4.43 19.58 -5.30
CA GLN A 533 4.61 18.55 -4.28
C GLN A 533 4.85 17.21 -4.97
N ILE A 534 5.93 16.51 -4.60
CA ILE A 534 6.09 15.09 -4.92
C ILE A 534 5.22 14.33 -3.92
N TRP A 535 4.26 13.58 -4.43
CA TRP A 535 3.29 12.89 -3.59
C TRP A 535 3.99 11.87 -2.67
N ASN A 536 3.64 11.87 -1.38
CA ASN A 536 4.18 10.99 -0.33
C ASN A 536 5.72 10.99 -0.15
N LEU A 537 6.43 12.03 -0.61
CA LEU A 537 7.90 12.10 -0.65
C LEU A 537 8.59 11.70 0.66
N ASN A 538 8.20 12.32 1.78
CA ASN A 538 8.91 12.13 3.04
C ASN A 538 8.56 10.78 3.70
N HIS A 539 7.35 10.26 3.50
CA HIS A 539 6.98 8.91 3.93
C HIS A 539 7.87 7.87 3.24
N GLU A 540 7.84 7.86 1.91
CA GLU A 540 8.50 6.85 1.09
C GLU A 540 10.03 6.90 1.15
N TYR A 541 10.59 8.11 1.30
CA TYR A 541 12.02 8.24 1.53
C TYR A 541 12.45 7.64 2.87
N THR A 542 11.56 7.60 3.87
CA THR A 542 11.85 6.91 5.14
C THR A 542 11.99 5.40 4.94
N HIS A 543 11.18 4.78 4.09
CA HIS A 543 11.29 3.34 3.80
C HIS A 543 12.67 2.96 3.24
N TYR A 544 13.24 3.81 2.39
CA TYR A 544 14.63 3.64 1.93
C TYR A 544 15.63 3.73 3.09
N LEU A 545 15.48 4.71 3.96
CA LEU A 545 16.39 4.90 5.09
C LEU A 545 16.26 3.74 6.10
N ASP A 546 15.05 3.33 6.45
CA ASP A 546 14.76 2.22 7.37
C ASP A 546 15.31 0.89 6.82
N GLY A 547 15.04 0.57 5.55
CA GLY A 547 15.60 -0.62 4.89
C GLY A 547 17.14 -0.64 4.85
N ARG A 548 17.76 0.52 4.63
CA ARG A 548 19.21 0.62 4.53
C ARG A 548 19.94 0.63 5.87
N PHE A 549 19.36 1.25 6.90
CA PHE A 549 20.08 1.58 8.14
C PHE A 549 19.55 0.84 9.38
N ASP A 550 18.34 0.28 9.32
CA ASP A 550 17.69 -0.37 10.46
C ASP A 550 17.26 -1.81 10.21
N MET A 551 16.75 -2.13 9.03
CA MET A 551 16.19 -3.47 8.73
C MET A 551 17.19 -4.34 7.94
N ALA A 552 17.73 -5.39 8.56
CA ALA A 552 18.73 -6.22 7.89
C ALA A 552 18.15 -7.20 6.86
N GLY A 553 18.53 -7.07 5.59
CA GLY A 553 18.06 -7.92 4.50
C GLY A 553 17.20 -7.14 3.52
N ASP A 554 16.44 -7.84 2.69
CA ASP A 554 15.38 -7.21 1.89
C ASP A 554 14.09 -7.09 2.72
N PHE A 555 13.11 -6.38 2.17
CA PHE A 555 11.78 -6.20 2.78
C PHE A 555 11.14 -7.52 3.26
N GLU A 556 11.22 -8.58 2.46
CA GLU A 556 10.69 -9.91 2.81
C GLU A 556 11.34 -10.50 4.07
N ALA A 557 12.66 -10.32 4.24
CA ALA A 557 13.33 -10.70 5.49
C ALA A 557 12.76 -9.92 6.69
N GLY A 558 12.51 -8.63 6.51
CA GLY A 558 12.00 -7.71 7.54
C GLY A 558 10.57 -7.99 8.01
N ILE A 559 9.76 -8.65 7.21
CA ILE A 559 8.34 -8.95 7.53
C ILE A 559 8.08 -10.42 7.90
N THR A 560 9.14 -11.23 8.09
CA THR A 560 9.02 -12.62 8.58
C THR A 560 8.36 -12.73 9.97
N THR A 561 8.36 -11.63 10.73
CA THR A 561 7.56 -11.45 11.93
C THR A 561 6.74 -10.16 11.79
N PRO A 562 5.65 -9.96 12.55
CA PRO A 562 4.88 -8.73 12.47
C PRO A 562 5.71 -7.48 12.82
N THR A 563 6.08 -6.70 11.80
CA THR A 563 6.88 -5.47 11.90
C THR A 563 6.18 -4.25 11.31
N ILE A 564 4.98 -4.39 10.74
CA ILE A 564 4.28 -3.30 10.01
C ILE A 564 3.95 -2.11 10.92
N TRP A 565 3.72 -2.34 12.22
CA TRP A 565 3.56 -1.24 13.19
C TRP A 565 4.78 -0.31 13.24
N TRP A 566 5.98 -0.86 13.02
CA TRP A 566 7.23 -0.13 12.92
C TRP A 566 7.39 0.42 11.51
N VAL A 567 7.39 -0.41 10.47
CA VAL A 567 7.67 0.00 9.08
C VAL A 567 6.82 1.21 8.67
N GLU A 568 5.49 1.08 8.76
CA GLU A 568 4.58 2.16 8.37
C GLU A 568 4.46 3.24 9.43
N GLY A 569 4.39 2.85 10.71
CA GLY A 569 4.30 3.81 11.81
C GLY A 569 5.53 4.71 11.95
N PHE A 570 6.71 4.21 11.55
CA PHE A 570 7.97 4.93 11.62
C PHE A 570 8.17 5.84 10.42
N ALA A 571 7.77 5.40 9.21
CA ALA A 571 7.69 6.26 8.05
C ALA A 571 6.77 7.47 8.30
N GLU A 572 5.60 7.23 8.91
CA GLU A 572 4.68 8.27 9.36
C GLU A 572 5.31 9.16 10.42
N TYR A 573 5.93 8.57 11.45
CA TYR A 573 6.57 9.32 12.51
C TYR A 573 7.65 10.26 11.98
N VAL A 574 8.54 9.77 11.11
CA VAL A 574 9.60 10.56 10.50
C VAL A 574 9.01 11.64 9.60
N SER A 575 8.07 11.28 8.71
CA SER A 575 7.42 12.21 7.78
C SER A 575 6.82 13.42 8.50
N TYR A 576 5.96 13.17 9.49
CA TYR A 576 5.28 14.21 10.24
C TYR A 576 6.21 15.03 11.13
N SER A 577 7.13 14.34 11.82
CA SER A 577 7.99 15.00 12.79
C SER A 577 9.07 15.85 12.12
N TYR A 578 9.61 15.39 11.00
CA TYR A 578 10.58 16.14 10.21
C TYR A 578 9.96 17.41 9.60
N ARG A 579 8.73 17.33 9.09
CA ARG A 579 8.01 18.48 8.51
C ARG A 579 7.43 19.42 9.57
N ASP A 580 7.49 19.06 10.84
CA ASP A 580 6.85 19.76 11.95
C ASP A 580 5.34 19.94 11.73
N VAL A 581 4.69 18.87 11.26
CA VAL A 581 3.23 18.81 11.02
C VAL A 581 2.58 17.97 12.12
N THR A 582 1.40 18.40 12.57
CA THR A 582 0.61 17.61 13.53
C THR A 582 -0.23 16.58 12.79
N TYR A 583 -0.18 15.32 13.23
CA TYR A 583 -1.00 14.24 12.68
C TYR A 583 -2.38 14.21 13.39
N ASP A 584 -3.25 15.15 13.03
CA ASP A 584 -4.55 15.35 13.70
C ASP A 584 -5.46 14.11 13.66
N ASP A 585 -5.44 13.36 12.56
CA ASP A 585 -6.22 12.11 12.45
C ASP A 585 -5.72 11.06 13.43
N ALA A 586 -4.39 10.89 13.58
CA ALA A 586 -3.84 9.97 14.58
C ALA A 586 -4.16 10.42 16.01
N ILE A 587 -4.13 11.73 16.30
CA ILE A 587 -4.53 12.26 17.61
C ILE A 587 -6.03 12.01 17.87
N THR A 588 -6.87 12.10 16.84
CA THR A 588 -8.30 11.76 16.93
C THR A 588 -8.49 10.27 17.26
N GLN A 589 -7.74 9.39 16.61
CA GLN A 589 -7.76 7.95 16.89
C GLN A 589 -7.30 7.64 18.33
N ALA A 590 -6.32 8.38 18.87
CA ALA A 590 -5.88 8.20 20.25
C ALA A 590 -7.02 8.32 21.27
N ALA A 591 -7.98 9.23 21.03
CA ALA A 591 -9.15 9.42 21.89
C ALA A 591 -10.10 8.21 21.92
N ALA A 592 -10.04 7.33 20.92
CA ALA A 592 -10.91 6.16 20.83
C ALA A 592 -10.42 4.98 21.69
N HIS A 593 -9.14 4.93 22.08
CA HIS A 593 -8.53 3.83 22.84
C HIS A 593 -8.80 2.44 22.22
N THR A 594 -8.86 2.36 20.89
CA THR A 594 -9.30 1.16 20.17
C THR A 594 -8.37 -0.05 20.38
N TYR A 595 -7.05 0.19 20.42
CA TYR A 595 -6.06 -0.90 20.50
C TYR A 595 -5.12 -0.77 21.70
N THR A 596 -4.79 -1.92 22.29
CA THR A 596 -3.66 -2.04 23.22
C THR A 596 -2.35 -1.97 22.44
N LEU A 597 -1.26 -1.54 23.09
CA LEU A 597 0.05 -1.52 22.45
C LEU A 597 0.48 -2.92 22.03
N ARG A 598 0.20 -3.93 22.87
CA ARG A 598 0.46 -5.33 22.52
C ARG A 598 -0.23 -5.76 21.23
N THR A 599 -1.48 -5.36 21.01
CA THR A 599 -2.22 -5.64 19.76
C THR A 599 -1.52 -4.99 18.57
N LEU A 600 -1.01 -3.77 18.71
CA LEU A 600 -0.34 -3.06 17.62
C LEU A 600 0.96 -3.75 17.20
N PHE A 601 1.72 -4.34 18.12
CA PHE A 601 2.89 -5.17 17.78
C PHE A 601 2.55 -6.43 16.96
N ASP A 602 1.28 -6.79 16.79
CA ASP A 602 0.84 -7.91 15.93
C ASP A 602 0.34 -7.45 14.56
N SER A 603 0.49 -6.17 14.22
CA SER A 603 -0.04 -5.64 12.95
C SER A 603 0.74 -6.20 11.75
N THR A 604 -0.01 -6.72 10.79
CA THR A 604 0.43 -7.12 9.44
C THR A 604 -0.53 -6.49 8.43
N TYR A 605 -0.14 -6.39 7.16
CA TYR A 605 -1.06 -5.94 6.10
C TYR A 605 -2.32 -6.81 5.97
N GLU A 606 -2.24 -8.07 6.40
CA GLU A 606 -3.36 -9.02 6.32
C GLU A 606 -4.39 -8.86 7.45
N ASN A 607 -3.96 -8.36 8.62
CA ASN A 607 -4.79 -8.37 9.84
C ASN A 607 -5.12 -6.97 10.39
N ALA A 608 -4.67 -5.92 9.70
CA ALA A 608 -4.86 -4.53 10.07
C ALA A 608 -5.50 -3.77 8.92
N ASP A 609 -6.45 -2.90 9.25
CA ASP A 609 -6.92 -1.88 8.32
C ASP A 609 -5.93 -0.71 8.29
N GLN A 610 -6.16 0.25 7.39
CA GLN A 610 -5.29 1.41 7.26
C GLN A 610 -5.16 2.18 8.57
N THR A 611 -6.27 2.41 9.28
CA THR A 611 -6.24 3.15 10.55
C THR A 611 -5.31 2.48 11.55
N ARG A 612 -5.35 1.15 11.64
CA ARG A 612 -4.43 0.39 12.50
C ARG A 612 -2.98 0.42 11.99
N VAL A 613 -2.75 0.34 10.68
CA VAL A 613 -1.41 0.37 10.08
C VAL A 613 -0.74 1.73 10.30
N TYR A 614 -1.39 2.81 9.91
CA TYR A 614 -0.79 4.15 9.80
C TYR A 614 -0.99 4.99 11.06
N ASN A 615 -2.24 5.32 11.42
CA ASN A 615 -2.50 6.17 12.59
C ASN A 615 -2.03 5.51 13.88
N TRP A 616 -2.44 4.26 14.11
CA TRP A 616 -2.06 3.55 15.33
C TRP A 616 -0.60 3.08 15.31
N GLY A 617 -0.04 2.77 14.14
CA GLY A 617 1.40 2.55 13.97
C GLY A 617 2.20 3.79 14.38
N TYR A 618 1.84 4.96 13.85
CA TYR A 618 2.43 6.25 14.22
C TYR A 618 2.37 6.50 15.73
N LEU A 619 1.19 6.32 16.34
CA LEU A 619 1.02 6.52 17.78
C LEU A 619 1.92 5.55 18.58
N ALA A 620 1.98 4.28 18.18
CA ALA A 620 2.79 3.27 18.85
C ALA A 620 4.29 3.58 18.74
N VAL A 621 4.78 3.92 17.55
CA VAL A 621 6.18 4.32 17.32
C VAL A 621 6.51 5.59 18.10
N ARG A 622 5.66 6.61 18.03
CA ARG A 622 5.83 7.87 18.76
C ARG A 622 5.90 7.62 20.27
N TYR A 623 4.98 6.85 20.83
CA TYR A 623 4.99 6.49 22.25
C TYR A 623 6.25 5.72 22.66
N MET A 624 6.64 4.72 21.88
CA MET A 624 7.82 3.90 22.18
C MET A 624 9.11 4.72 22.13
N LEU A 625 9.24 5.58 21.13
CA LEU A 625 10.36 6.52 21.01
C LEU A 625 10.35 7.52 22.17
N GLN A 626 9.18 8.03 22.57
CA GLN A 626 9.08 9.04 23.62
C GLN A 626 9.28 8.49 25.03
N SER A 627 8.63 7.38 25.34
CA SER A 627 8.49 6.88 26.71
C SER A 627 9.43 5.72 27.02
N HIS A 628 9.86 4.97 25.99
CA HIS A 628 10.59 3.70 26.12
C HIS A 628 11.80 3.63 25.18
N ARG A 629 12.53 4.75 25.04
CA ARG A 629 13.63 4.90 24.08
C ARG A 629 14.69 3.80 24.16
N ALA A 630 15.05 3.36 25.37
CA ALA A 630 16.05 2.31 25.56
C ALA A 630 15.61 0.96 24.96
N ASP A 631 14.31 0.65 24.99
CA ASP A 631 13.78 -0.56 24.36
C ASP A 631 13.73 -0.43 22.83
N VAL A 632 13.50 0.78 22.31
CA VAL A 632 13.63 1.03 20.86
C VAL A 632 15.07 0.88 20.40
N ASP A 633 16.04 1.44 21.13
CA ASP A 633 17.47 1.28 20.78
C ASP A 633 17.88 -0.20 20.81
N LYS A 634 17.33 -0.99 21.73
CA LYS A 634 17.50 -2.46 21.76
C LYS A 634 16.82 -3.16 20.59
N LEU A 635 15.59 -2.77 20.26
CA LEU A 635 14.83 -3.31 19.12
C LEU A 635 15.57 -3.08 17.81
N LEU A 636 16.02 -1.84 17.55
CA LEU A 636 16.82 -1.49 16.38
C LEU A 636 18.12 -2.29 16.32
N GLY A 637 18.76 -2.54 17.46
CA GLY A 637 19.92 -3.44 17.52
C GLY A 637 19.64 -4.86 17.05
N LEU A 638 18.43 -5.38 17.29
CA LEU A 638 17.99 -6.71 16.84
C LEU A 638 17.63 -6.69 15.34
N TYR A 639 16.88 -5.67 14.88
CA TYR A 639 16.55 -5.50 13.46
C TYR A 639 17.80 -5.36 12.58
N ARG A 640 18.78 -4.55 12.99
CA ARG A 640 20.05 -4.37 12.27
C ARG A 640 20.90 -5.64 12.23
N ALA A 641 20.69 -6.55 13.17
CA ALA A 641 21.36 -7.86 13.21
C ALA A 641 20.59 -8.95 12.43
N GLY A 642 19.37 -8.68 11.97
CA GLY A 642 18.46 -9.66 11.39
C GLY A 642 17.93 -10.68 12.41
N ASP A 643 17.94 -10.34 13.71
CA ASP A 643 17.41 -11.19 14.78
C ASP A 643 15.90 -10.93 14.97
N TRP A 644 15.12 -11.31 13.96
CA TRP A 644 13.67 -11.09 13.92
C TRP A 644 12.93 -11.83 15.05
N ASP A 645 13.36 -13.05 15.37
CA ASP A 645 12.80 -13.83 16.50
C ASP A 645 13.12 -13.19 17.87
N GLY A 646 14.34 -12.67 18.03
CA GLY A 646 14.75 -11.93 19.22
C GLY A 646 13.96 -10.64 19.38
N ALA A 647 13.79 -9.87 18.30
CA ALA A 647 12.96 -8.66 18.28
C ALA A 647 11.49 -8.99 18.61
N ARG A 648 10.95 -10.06 18.03
CA ARG A 648 9.61 -10.54 18.32
C ARG A 648 9.45 -10.93 19.79
N THR A 649 10.46 -11.58 20.37
CA THR A 649 10.47 -11.95 21.80
C THR A 649 10.52 -10.72 22.70
N LEU A 650 11.30 -9.69 22.33
CA LEU A 650 11.34 -8.41 23.04
C LEU A 650 9.94 -7.78 23.10
N LEU A 651 9.29 -7.61 21.95
CA LEU A 651 7.98 -6.97 21.84
C LEU A 651 6.86 -7.77 22.53
N THR A 652 6.80 -9.09 22.28
CA THR A 652 5.63 -9.90 22.69
C THR A 652 5.73 -10.49 24.09
N SER A 653 6.94 -10.73 24.59
CA SER A 653 7.17 -11.45 25.85
C SER A 653 7.90 -10.61 26.89
N THR A 654 8.91 -9.84 26.49
CA THR A 654 9.66 -9.00 27.45
C THR A 654 8.86 -7.75 27.80
N ILE A 655 8.41 -7.00 26.78
CA ILE A 655 7.48 -5.88 26.94
C ILE A 655 6.07 -6.44 27.18
N GLY A 656 5.57 -7.27 26.26
CA GLY A 656 4.25 -7.89 26.41
C GLY A 656 3.16 -6.85 26.61
N SER A 657 2.35 -7.01 27.65
CA SER A 657 1.32 -6.03 28.06
C SER A 657 1.77 -5.08 29.17
N SER A 658 3.05 -5.10 29.57
CA SER A 658 3.53 -4.31 30.71
C SER A 658 3.36 -2.80 30.54
N TYR A 659 3.35 -2.33 29.29
CA TYR A 659 3.19 -0.92 28.93
C TYR A 659 1.74 -0.52 28.63
N ASP A 660 0.77 -1.44 28.61
CA ASP A 660 -0.60 -1.11 28.18
C ASP A 660 -1.29 -0.08 29.09
N ALA A 661 -1.00 -0.07 30.39
CA ALA A 661 -1.56 0.92 31.32
C ALA A 661 -0.95 2.32 31.09
N ASP A 662 0.36 2.38 30.89
CA ASP A 662 1.10 3.62 30.60
C ASP A 662 0.72 4.19 29.22
N TRP A 663 0.67 3.32 28.21
CA TRP A 663 0.11 3.60 26.88
C TRP A 663 -1.26 4.25 26.94
N ASN A 664 -2.20 3.71 27.71
CA ASN A 664 -3.53 4.30 27.86
C ASN A 664 -3.50 5.71 28.50
N SER A 665 -2.60 5.92 29.47
CA SER A 665 -2.41 7.25 30.07
C SER A 665 -1.81 8.23 29.06
N TRP A 666 -0.84 7.77 28.26
CA TRP A 666 -0.24 8.56 27.19
C TRP A 666 -1.26 8.93 26.11
N LEU A 667 -2.10 7.99 25.66
CA LEU A 667 -3.19 8.24 24.70
C LEU A 667 -4.17 9.32 25.20
N THR A 668 -4.56 9.26 26.48
CA THR A 668 -5.44 10.26 27.09
C THR A 668 -4.81 11.65 27.03
N SER A 669 -3.51 11.74 27.33
CA SER A 669 -2.77 13.00 27.29
C SER A 669 -2.61 13.50 25.84
N CYS A 670 -2.36 12.58 24.91
CA CYS A 670 -2.20 12.87 23.51
C CYS A 670 -3.51 13.41 22.89
N ALA A 671 -4.64 12.73 23.13
CA ALA A 671 -5.97 13.18 22.72
C ALA A 671 -6.34 14.58 23.25
N ALA A 672 -5.75 15.00 24.38
CA ALA A 672 -5.90 16.34 24.93
C ALA A 672 -4.93 17.38 24.34
N GLY A 673 -4.24 17.06 23.24
CA GLY A 673 -3.25 17.92 22.58
C GLY A 673 -1.86 17.92 23.24
N SER A 674 -1.61 17.01 24.18
CA SER A 674 -0.34 16.91 24.93
C SER A 674 0.42 15.63 24.58
N CYS A 675 0.57 15.31 23.30
CA CYS A 675 1.28 14.12 22.80
C CYS A 675 2.83 14.19 22.94
N GLY A 676 3.36 15.03 23.83
CA GLY A 676 4.79 15.38 23.88
C GLY A 676 5.27 16.17 22.65
N THR A 677 6.56 16.53 22.61
CA THR A 677 7.16 17.24 21.47
C THR A 677 7.16 16.36 20.21
N ILE A 678 6.89 16.99 19.06
CA ILE A 678 6.83 16.36 17.73
C ILE A 678 8.25 16.05 17.25
N THR A 679 9.18 16.99 17.42
CA THR A 679 10.58 16.83 17.02
C THR A 679 11.41 16.21 18.16
N ASN A 680 12.02 15.08 17.84
CA ASN A 680 12.91 14.28 18.69
C ASN A 680 12.27 13.59 19.91
N PRO A 681 12.48 12.27 20.05
CA PRO A 681 12.20 11.57 21.30
C PRO A 681 13.05 12.13 22.43
N PRO A 682 12.59 12.07 23.70
CA PRO A 682 13.37 12.46 24.86
C PRO A 682 14.67 11.66 24.86
N THR A 683 15.77 12.34 24.55
CA THR A 683 17.05 11.96 25.09
C THR A 683 16.91 12.08 26.59
N ASP A 684 17.07 10.96 27.30
CA ASP A 684 17.39 10.77 28.73
C ASP A 684 17.07 11.96 29.66
N PRO A 685 16.26 11.81 30.74
CA PRO A 685 15.83 12.93 31.58
C PRO A 685 17.04 13.69 32.15
N GLY A 686 17.40 14.79 31.49
CA GLY A 686 18.66 15.50 31.72
C GLY A 686 19.38 16.03 30.47
N THR A 687 18.88 15.81 29.25
CA THR A 687 19.58 16.22 28.01
C THR A 687 18.74 16.93 26.95
N ASP A 688 17.56 17.48 27.28
CA ASP A 688 16.77 18.30 26.35
C ASP A 688 17.16 19.79 26.46
N PRO A 689 17.80 20.40 25.43
CA PRO A 689 18.09 21.84 25.41
C PRO A 689 16.85 22.73 25.55
N GLY A 690 15.64 22.17 25.45
CA GLY A 690 14.35 22.83 25.67
C GLY A 690 13.72 22.63 27.06
N ALA A 691 14.18 21.68 27.88
CA ALA A 691 13.60 21.39 29.19
C ALA A 691 13.97 22.46 30.22
N GLU A 692 13.02 22.83 31.08
CA GLU A 692 13.26 23.82 32.13
C GLU A 692 14.37 23.32 33.08
N CYS A 693 15.41 24.14 33.31
CA CYS A 693 16.54 23.72 34.12
C CYS A 693 16.12 23.38 35.57
N ALA A 694 16.76 22.39 36.19
CA ALA A 694 16.37 21.91 37.52
C ALA A 694 16.90 22.76 38.71
N ALA A 695 17.80 23.71 38.45
CA ALA A 695 18.42 24.52 39.50
C ALA A 695 17.39 25.39 40.24
N ALA A 696 17.53 25.51 41.56
CA ALA A 696 16.62 26.29 42.39
C ALA A 696 16.68 27.80 42.13
N ASP A 697 17.83 28.32 41.68
CA ASP A 697 17.92 29.69 41.17
C ASP A 697 17.37 29.71 39.73
N SER A 698 16.30 30.48 39.54
CA SER A 698 15.65 30.72 38.25
C SER A 698 16.56 31.34 37.18
N ARG A 699 17.72 31.88 37.57
CA ARG A 699 18.72 32.46 36.67
C ARG A 699 19.80 31.47 36.26
N GLU A 700 19.89 30.34 36.96
CA GLU A 700 20.91 29.35 36.70
C GLU A 700 20.47 28.43 35.55
N LEU A 701 21.25 28.46 34.48
CA LEU A 701 21.23 27.50 33.37
C LEU A 701 22.15 26.33 33.72
N GLY A 702 21.77 25.14 33.25
CA GLY A 702 22.56 23.92 33.34
C GLY A 702 22.95 23.39 31.97
N GLN A 703 23.57 22.22 31.96
CA GLN A 703 23.91 21.51 30.74
C GLN A 703 22.64 21.06 30.02
N ASN A 704 22.50 21.43 28.74
CA ASN A 704 21.42 21.01 27.86
C ASN A 704 20.03 21.22 28.49
N CYS A 705 19.75 22.46 28.92
CA CYS A 705 18.44 22.87 29.43
C CYS A 705 18.17 24.35 29.12
N ALA A 706 16.94 24.80 29.39
CA ALA A 706 16.46 26.15 29.15
C ALA A 706 15.87 26.82 30.40
N ARG A 707 15.82 28.15 30.36
CA ARG A 707 15.02 29.01 31.23
C ARG A 707 13.99 29.76 30.40
N GLY A 708 12.72 29.44 30.59
CA GLY A 708 11.60 30.17 30.00
C GLY A 708 11.27 31.48 30.72
N GLY A 709 10.28 32.20 30.19
CA GLY A 709 9.65 33.33 30.89
C GLY A 709 10.53 34.57 31.07
N GLN A 710 11.64 34.69 30.33
CA GLN A 710 12.51 35.85 30.44
C GLN A 710 11.79 37.09 29.92
N GLN A 711 11.95 38.19 30.65
CA GLN A 711 11.31 39.46 30.35
C GLN A 711 12.12 40.62 30.91
N ALA A 712 12.14 41.75 30.21
CA ALA A 712 12.67 43.00 30.70
C ALA A 712 12.06 44.18 29.93
N THR A 713 12.01 45.34 30.58
CA THR A 713 11.58 46.60 29.94
C THR A 713 12.75 47.29 29.25
N LYS A 714 12.47 48.07 28.21
CA LYS A 714 13.43 48.75 27.35
C LYS A 714 14.54 49.43 28.16
N GLY A 715 15.78 49.11 27.81
CA GLY A 715 16.98 49.62 28.48
C GLY A 715 17.43 48.82 29.71
N ASN A 716 16.67 47.82 30.15
CA ASN A 716 17.02 46.91 31.24
C ASN A 716 17.48 45.54 30.72
N TYR A 717 17.83 44.65 31.64
CA TYR A 717 18.40 43.34 31.36
C TYR A 717 17.64 42.22 32.08
N SER A 718 17.56 41.04 31.46
CA SER A 718 17.39 39.77 32.17
C SER A 718 18.72 39.06 32.28
N TYR A 719 19.05 38.54 33.46
CA TYR A 719 20.38 38.01 33.80
C TYR A 719 20.32 36.50 34.08
N LEU A 720 21.17 35.73 33.40
CA LEU A 720 21.33 34.29 33.61
C LEU A 720 22.80 33.91 33.75
N TYR A 721 23.10 32.80 34.39
CA TYR A 721 24.47 32.29 34.52
C TYR A 721 24.50 30.76 34.41
N LEU A 722 25.66 30.19 34.11
CA LEU A 722 25.90 28.74 34.16
C LEU A 722 27.30 28.43 34.71
N TYR A 723 27.50 27.19 35.13
CA TYR A 723 28.82 26.66 35.45
C TYR A 723 29.27 25.69 34.36
N VAL A 724 30.40 26.02 33.72
CA VAL A 724 31.01 25.22 32.66
C VAL A 724 32.11 24.33 33.27
N PRO A 725 32.04 22.99 33.09
CA PRO A 725 33.07 22.06 33.51
C PRO A 725 34.41 22.25 32.80
N ALA A 726 35.49 21.77 33.43
CA ALA A 726 36.80 21.69 32.78
C ALA A 726 36.75 20.85 31.50
N GLY A 727 37.36 21.36 30.43
CA GLY A 727 37.52 20.60 29.18
C GLY A 727 36.32 20.67 28.23
N THR A 728 35.30 21.48 28.51
CA THR A 728 34.22 21.76 27.57
C THR A 728 34.78 22.29 26.24
N ALA A 729 34.47 21.60 25.14
CA ALA A 729 34.97 21.97 23.82
C ALA A 729 34.25 23.18 23.23
N ARG A 730 32.95 23.33 23.54
CA ARG A 730 32.09 24.38 23.00
C ARG A 730 30.90 24.62 23.91
N LEU A 731 30.54 25.88 24.10
CA LEU A 731 29.30 26.32 24.71
C LEU A 731 28.46 27.05 23.66
N THR A 732 27.22 26.61 23.45
CA THR A 732 26.24 27.28 22.61
C THR A 732 25.10 27.82 23.47
N ILE A 733 24.74 29.08 23.27
CA ILE A 733 23.63 29.75 23.95
C ILE A 733 22.63 30.20 22.89
N THR A 734 21.38 29.78 23.02
CA THR A 734 20.31 30.11 22.07
C THR A 734 19.15 30.79 22.75
N THR A 735 18.57 31.78 22.08
CA THR A 735 17.38 32.51 22.50
C THR A 735 16.28 32.29 21.48
N SER A 736 15.05 32.09 21.94
CA SER A 736 13.90 31.84 21.07
C SER A 736 12.58 32.21 21.72
N GLY A 737 11.54 32.38 20.89
CA GLY A 737 10.18 32.66 21.33
C GLY A 737 9.99 34.05 21.94
N GLY A 738 8.88 34.21 22.68
CA GLY A 738 8.52 35.47 23.32
C GLY A 738 8.08 36.56 22.35
N THR A 739 7.83 37.74 22.92
CA THR A 739 7.48 38.99 22.22
C THR A 739 8.56 40.03 22.46
N GLY A 740 8.61 41.09 21.65
CA GLY A 740 9.59 42.17 21.81
C GLY A 740 10.89 41.96 21.05
N ASP A 741 11.95 42.59 21.54
CA ASP A 741 13.26 42.67 20.87
C ASP A 741 14.38 42.65 21.93
N ALA A 742 15.15 41.55 21.96
CA ALA A 742 16.09 41.25 23.03
C ALA A 742 17.44 40.80 22.48
N ASP A 743 18.46 41.63 22.65
CA ASP A 743 19.83 41.32 22.25
C ASP A 743 20.52 40.39 23.27
N LEU A 744 21.25 39.38 22.78
CA LEU A 744 21.94 38.39 23.62
C LEU A 744 23.41 38.76 23.84
N TYR A 745 23.85 38.78 25.10
CA TYR A 745 25.23 39.07 25.50
C TYR A 745 25.81 37.97 26.39
N TYR A 746 27.11 37.72 26.25
CA TYR A 746 27.86 36.75 27.04
C TYR A 746 29.19 37.33 27.55
N ASN A 747 29.57 36.99 28.79
CA ASN A 747 30.86 37.34 29.38
C ASN A 747 31.31 36.27 30.39
N ALA A 748 32.59 35.91 30.35
CA ALA A 748 33.18 34.90 31.23
C ALA A 748 33.65 35.45 32.59
N ALA A 749 33.76 36.77 32.77
CA ALA A 749 34.36 37.39 33.96
C ALA A 749 33.35 38.06 34.92
N GLY A 750 32.11 38.29 34.47
CA GLY A 750 31.07 38.97 35.24
C GLY A 750 29.83 39.24 34.36
N TRP A 751 28.78 39.85 34.93
CA TRP A 751 27.54 40.12 34.20
C TRP A 751 27.78 40.84 32.87
N ALA A 752 27.24 40.26 31.79
CA ALA A 752 27.37 40.83 30.46
C ALA A 752 26.46 42.08 30.34
N THR A 753 27.00 43.15 29.78
CA THR A 753 26.23 44.37 29.49
C THR A 753 26.57 44.86 28.09
N LYS A 754 25.82 45.85 27.59
CA LYS A 754 26.09 46.44 26.27
C LYS A 754 27.50 47.04 26.15
N ASP A 755 28.10 47.42 27.28
CA ASP A 755 29.40 48.09 27.38
C ASP A 755 30.51 47.15 27.91
N ALA A 756 30.16 45.95 28.38
CA ALA A 756 31.10 44.96 28.92
C ALA A 756 30.65 43.53 28.62
N TYR A 757 31.17 42.96 27.53
CA TYR A 757 30.87 41.59 27.06
C TYR A 757 32.07 40.97 26.34
N THR A 758 32.12 39.64 26.30
CA THR A 758 33.10 38.88 25.50
C THR A 758 32.60 38.69 24.07
N THR A 759 31.33 38.25 23.92
CA THR A 759 30.66 38.15 22.62
C THR A 759 29.18 38.49 22.77
N ARG A 760 28.53 38.84 21.66
CA ARG A 760 27.11 39.23 21.60
C ARG A 760 26.49 38.85 20.26
N ALA A 761 25.20 38.56 20.27
CA ALA A 761 24.38 38.36 19.08
C ALA A 761 23.21 39.33 19.15
N THR A 762 23.16 40.23 18.18
CA THR A 762 22.21 41.36 18.16
C THR A 762 21.49 41.40 16.81
N GLY A 763 20.25 41.84 16.79
CA GLY A 763 19.43 41.92 15.59
C GLY A 763 17.97 42.13 15.95
N SER A 764 17.08 42.19 14.97
CA SER A 764 15.65 42.33 15.28
C SER A 764 15.06 41.03 15.81
N GLY A 765 14.35 41.12 16.94
CA GLY A 765 13.58 40.02 17.52
C GLY A 765 14.30 39.34 18.69
N ASN A 766 13.96 38.09 18.96
CA ASN A 766 14.48 37.35 20.12
C ASN A 766 15.24 36.07 19.73
N ALA A 767 15.50 35.88 18.44
CA ALA A 767 16.10 34.67 17.90
C ALA A 767 17.60 34.89 17.64
N HIS A 768 18.41 34.56 18.65
CA HIS A 768 19.86 34.72 18.58
C HIS A 768 20.58 33.46 19.06
N THR A 769 21.73 33.19 18.45
CA THR A 769 22.64 32.11 18.84
C THR A 769 24.05 32.66 19.01
N LEU A 770 24.70 32.24 20.08
CA LEU A 770 26.11 32.51 20.38
C LEU A 770 26.86 31.20 20.62
N THR A 771 28.06 31.11 20.06
CA THR A 771 28.98 30.00 20.30
C THR A 771 30.26 30.52 20.93
N VAL A 772 30.71 29.84 21.98
CA VAL A 772 31.98 30.09 22.66
C VAL A 772 32.78 28.80 22.57
N ASP A 773 33.83 28.78 21.76
CA ASP A 773 34.74 27.63 21.67
C ASP A 773 35.72 27.63 22.84
N HIS A 774 35.99 26.45 23.39
CA HIS A 774 36.87 26.22 24.54
C HIS A 774 36.64 27.17 25.73
N PRO A 775 35.39 27.28 26.26
CA PRO A 775 35.11 28.11 27.43
C PRO A 775 35.95 27.68 28.64
N ALA A 776 36.42 28.67 29.42
CA ALA A 776 37.13 28.39 30.67
C ALA A 776 36.23 27.65 31.67
N GLU A 777 36.82 26.82 32.53
CA GLU A 777 36.10 26.22 33.65
C GLU A 777 35.59 27.31 34.61
N GLY A 778 34.36 27.17 35.10
CA GLY A 778 33.79 28.03 36.14
C GLY A 778 32.53 28.77 35.71
N ALA A 779 32.24 29.90 36.35
CA ALA A 779 31.01 30.66 36.14
C ALA A 779 31.04 31.49 34.85
N HIS A 780 29.94 31.47 34.12
CA HIS A 780 29.72 32.25 32.91
C HIS A 780 28.41 33.01 32.99
N TYR A 781 28.38 34.23 32.44
CA TYR A 781 27.27 35.15 32.61
C TYR A 781 26.65 35.52 31.25
N ILE A 782 25.33 35.39 31.18
CA ILE A 782 24.48 35.69 30.02
C ILE A 782 23.54 36.82 30.39
N SER A 783 23.24 37.69 29.43
CA SER A 783 22.26 38.75 29.63
C SER A 783 21.47 39.01 28.36
N LEU A 784 20.16 39.14 28.50
CA LEU A 784 19.26 39.64 27.46
C LEU A 784 19.03 41.12 27.69
N TYR A 785 19.44 41.96 26.75
CA TYR A 785 19.20 43.40 26.79
C TYR A 785 17.93 43.76 26.04
N ALA A 786 17.00 44.45 26.71
CA ALA A 786 15.75 44.89 26.12
C ALA A 786 15.97 46.10 25.17
N VAL A 787 16.10 45.85 23.87
CA VAL A 787 16.07 46.89 22.82
C VAL A 787 14.65 47.49 22.76
N GLN A 788 13.64 46.63 22.94
CA GLN A 788 12.26 46.96 23.27
C GLN A 788 11.83 46.15 24.50
N ASP A 789 10.69 46.50 25.10
CA ASP A 789 10.08 45.63 26.11
C ASP A 789 9.91 44.23 25.53
N PHE A 790 10.44 43.20 26.20
CA PHE A 790 10.30 41.81 25.78
C PHE A 790 9.73 40.96 26.91
N GLY A 791 9.04 39.87 26.54
CA GLY A 791 8.48 38.94 27.51
C GLY A 791 8.23 37.55 26.95
N GLY A 792 8.40 36.54 27.79
CA GLY A 792 8.23 35.14 27.44
C GLY A 792 9.38 34.54 26.62
N VAL A 793 10.56 35.19 26.61
CA VAL A 793 11.73 34.69 25.87
C VAL A 793 12.31 33.48 26.59
N LYS A 794 12.73 32.47 25.82
CA LYS A 794 13.41 31.27 26.31
C LYS A 794 14.90 31.36 26.02
N VAL A 795 15.74 31.01 26.98
CA VAL A 795 17.20 30.96 26.84
C VAL A 795 17.67 29.54 27.13
N SER A 796 18.40 28.92 26.21
CA SER A 796 18.99 27.58 26.40
C SER A 796 20.50 27.62 26.32
N ALA A 797 21.14 26.66 27.00
CA ALA A 797 22.58 26.43 26.95
C ALA A 797 22.87 24.96 26.62
N GLN A 798 23.85 24.73 25.73
CA GLN A 798 24.31 23.42 25.28
C GLN A 798 25.84 23.36 25.35
N TYR A 799 26.41 22.40 26.09
CA TYR A 799 27.85 22.25 26.26
C TYR A 799 28.28 20.88 26.81
#